data_AF-A0A1V5BIA8-F1
#
_entry.id   AF-A0A1V5BIA8-F1
#
_cell.length_a   1.000
_cell.length_b   1.000
_cell.length_c   1.000
_cell.angle_alpha   90.00
_cell.angle_beta   90.00
_cell.angle_gamma   90.00
#
_symmetry.space_group_name_H-M   'P 1'
#
loop_
_entity.id
_entity.type
_entity.pdbx_description
1 polymer ?
#
loop_
_entity_poly.entity_id
_entity_poly.type
_entity_poly.pdbx_seq_one_letter_code
_entity_poly.pdbx_strand_id
1 'polypeptide(L)'
;MLTIGLAKDKIKAALLLLAKQRKVRRGSAAVLFLFLITFIIASDFMNDKTTLMVGQVSPKTIKAEKSIVFEDKYKTYIERRLAAEKVDKVYTKDPQVSIAVQKDISDLAGKLREVQGDNGLDIQGKVARLSSLLPFMMADTELIDLAHATTKDTQQVEVEINNLVAGVMEEGDGITQEKLEEYKKFINSQIIGMRLSKCYEQFAKGVIDHYIRPNGFINYEKTRQKQEDVMASVSPSMVSVKEGEKIIGEGEILTEEHMAKLQALGLTHPKLSLPSILGISLLVVLLMVVVLFYLYQQNREIYEHAGHLYLLGIIVLVILMVGKVIIAINVSRWPEFSAQFGYMIPLAAAGMLIAILLDSRLAVLVVAVMSLMLGVMTGNQLRFGMVGLIGGIAGVYSVSKLSQRGDLVRAGVYTSVANVAAIFTVGLVNGAPFGLLISSSFSLGIASGILSSILTNGALPFLESTFRLTSPVRLLELSHPSNVLLKRLLTEAPGTYHHSIIVGNLAESAAGAVGGDSLLVRVGAYYHDIGKIKRPYFFIENQMACDNPHDKIAPSLSTLILTSHVKDGVEMAKEHRLPQGIIDIIEQHHGSSLAGYFYHKALENGCTENVAEEDYRYESPKPQTKEAAIVMIADSVEAAVRSLRNHTPARMEGLVRKCIKDKLNDGQLDECNLTFKDLDIIANSFVWVMSGIFHSRVEYPDMSQEIERRKKRVGSRKQSAGRSGGG
;
A
#
# COMPACT_ATOMS: atom_id res chain seq x y z
N MET A 1 5.08 -19.81 39.38
CA MET A 1 4.59 -18.50 38.87
C MET A 1 5.64 -17.37 38.92
N LEU A 2 6.62 -17.38 39.84
CA LEU A 2 7.64 -16.30 39.96
C LEU A 2 8.69 -16.22 38.83
N THR A 3 8.95 -17.30 38.10
CA THR A 3 10.01 -17.36 37.07
C THR A 3 9.61 -16.74 35.72
N ILE A 4 8.30 -16.61 35.44
CA ILE A 4 7.79 -16.06 34.17
C ILE A 4 7.79 -14.51 34.18
N GLY A 5 7.64 -13.89 35.35
CA GLY A 5 7.67 -12.42 35.50
C GLY A 5 9.06 -11.83 35.24
N LEU A 6 10.10 -12.43 35.84
CA LEU A 6 11.50 -12.01 35.66
C LEU A 6 12.00 -12.16 34.21
N ALA A 7 11.53 -13.18 33.48
CA ALA A 7 11.84 -13.34 32.07
C ALA A 7 11.16 -12.25 31.21
N LYS A 8 9.89 -11.92 31.49
CA LYS A 8 9.16 -10.82 30.82
C LYS A 8 9.84 -9.46 31.02
N ASP A 9 10.31 -9.16 32.23
CA ASP A 9 10.93 -7.87 32.52
C ASP A 9 12.34 -7.77 31.91
N LYS A 10 13.12 -8.85 31.88
CA LYS A 10 14.40 -8.90 31.14
C LYS A 10 14.19 -8.78 29.63
N ILE A 11 13.16 -9.41 29.07
CA ILE A 11 12.80 -9.27 27.65
C ILE A 11 12.35 -7.84 27.34
N LYS A 12 11.53 -7.22 28.19
CA LYS A 12 11.15 -5.80 28.06
C LYS A 12 12.36 -4.87 28.14
N ALA A 13 13.27 -5.08 29.09
CA ALA A 13 14.48 -4.28 29.22
C ALA A 13 15.42 -4.44 28.02
N ALA A 14 15.58 -5.67 27.51
CA ALA A 14 16.33 -5.95 26.29
C ALA A 14 15.69 -5.32 25.04
N LEU A 15 14.37 -5.38 24.90
CA LEU A 15 13.62 -4.71 23.83
C LEU A 15 13.74 -3.19 23.92
N LEU A 16 13.73 -2.60 25.12
CA LEU A 16 13.93 -1.16 25.33
C LEU A 16 15.37 -0.73 25.00
N LEU A 17 16.37 -1.54 25.32
CA LEU A 17 17.78 -1.32 24.95
C LEU A 17 18.00 -1.44 23.44
N LEU A 18 17.39 -2.44 22.80
CA LEU A 18 17.40 -2.60 21.34
C LEU A 18 16.66 -1.45 20.64
N ALA A 19 15.52 -1.01 21.15
CA ALA A 19 14.76 0.12 20.60
C ALA A 19 15.51 1.46 20.68
N LYS A 20 16.49 1.60 21.58
CA LYS A 20 17.38 2.77 21.64
C LYS A 20 18.43 2.78 20.52
N GLN A 21 18.74 1.65 19.89
CA GLN A 21 19.70 1.61 18.78
C GLN A 21 19.11 2.22 17.50
N ARG A 22 19.81 3.20 16.92
CA ARG A 22 19.37 3.91 15.70
C ARG A 22 19.05 2.97 14.53
N LYS A 23 19.82 1.90 14.34
CA LYS A 23 19.60 0.89 13.28
C LYS A 23 18.32 0.08 13.52
N VAL A 24 18.10 -0.37 14.76
CA VAL A 24 16.91 -1.14 15.14
C VAL A 24 15.65 -0.30 15.01
N ARG A 25 15.67 0.95 15.48
CA ARG A 25 14.52 1.87 15.37
C ARG A 25 14.13 2.17 13.92
N ARG A 26 15.12 2.31 13.03
CA ARG A 26 14.89 2.52 11.60
C ARG A 26 14.35 1.25 10.93
N GLY A 27 14.91 0.09 11.26
CA GLY A 27 14.44 -1.20 10.78
C GLY A 27 13.01 -1.50 11.20
N SER A 28 12.67 -1.30 12.48
CA SER A 28 11.31 -1.53 12.98
C SER A 28 10.28 -0.59 12.36
N ALA A 29 10.63 0.69 12.18
CA ALA A 29 9.77 1.64 11.49
C ALA A 29 9.55 1.26 10.01
N ALA A 30 10.60 0.83 9.30
CA ALA A 30 10.47 0.36 7.92
C ALA A 30 9.54 -0.85 7.81
N VAL A 31 9.68 -1.83 8.72
CA VAL A 31 8.79 -3.00 8.79
C VAL A 31 7.35 -2.60 9.12
N LEU A 32 7.16 -1.62 10.01
CA LEU A 32 5.83 -1.10 10.35
C LEU A 32 5.16 -0.43 9.14
N PHE A 33 5.86 0.47 8.44
CA PHE A 33 5.33 1.10 7.24
C PHE A 33 5.04 0.08 6.14
N LEU A 34 5.94 -0.90 5.95
CA LEU A 34 5.71 -2.01 5.02
C LEU A 34 4.41 -2.75 5.33
N PHE A 35 4.21 -3.14 6.60
CA PHE A 35 3.01 -3.84 7.03
C PHE A 35 1.75 -2.98 6.80
N LEU A 36 1.77 -1.70 7.19
CA LEU A 36 0.63 -0.80 7.04
C LEU A 36 0.28 -0.52 5.58
N ILE A 37 1.28 -0.26 4.72
CA ILE A 37 1.05 -0.05 3.28
C ILE A 37 0.51 -1.33 2.64
N THR A 38 1.11 -2.49 2.96
CA THR A 38 0.64 -3.78 2.46
C THR A 38 -0.79 -4.05 2.89
N PHE A 39 -1.15 -3.75 4.15
CA PHE A 39 -2.50 -3.90 4.66
C PHE A 39 -3.51 -3.01 3.92
N ILE A 40 -3.18 -1.73 3.69
CA ILE A 40 -4.05 -0.81 2.93
C ILE A 40 -4.30 -1.34 1.52
N ILE A 41 -3.26 -1.77 0.81
CA ILE A 41 -3.39 -2.30 -0.56
C ILE A 41 -4.14 -3.64 -0.56
N ALA A 42 -3.80 -4.55 0.34
CA ALA A 42 -4.40 -5.89 0.40
C ALA A 42 -5.84 -5.91 0.92
N SER A 43 -6.32 -4.86 1.59
CA SER A 43 -7.66 -4.83 2.18
C SER A 43 -8.83 -4.96 1.17
N ASP A 44 -8.63 -4.65 -0.12
CA ASP A 44 -9.67 -4.94 -1.15
C ASP A 44 -9.71 -6.42 -1.55
N PHE A 45 -8.64 -7.17 -1.34
CA PHE A 45 -8.72 -8.63 -1.42
C PHE A 45 -9.46 -9.23 -0.21
N MET A 46 -9.73 -8.42 0.83
CA MET A 46 -10.53 -8.81 2.00
C MET A 46 -12.01 -8.45 1.84
N ASN A 47 -12.34 -7.45 1.00
CA ASN A 47 -13.69 -6.90 0.89
C ASN A 47 -14.18 -6.95 -0.57
N ASP A 48 -15.34 -7.56 -0.78
CA ASP A 48 -16.08 -7.74 -2.05
C ASP A 48 -15.66 -8.86 -3.01
N LYS A 49 -16.29 -10.02 -2.83
CA LYS A 49 -17.54 -10.36 -3.56
C LYS A 49 -18.26 -11.40 -2.72
N THR A 50 -19.52 -11.09 -2.36
CA THR A 50 -20.48 -11.95 -1.67
C THR A 50 -20.13 -13.43 -1.79
N THR A 51 -19.85 -14.08 -0.67
CA THR A 51 -19.86 -15.55 -0.57
C THR A 51 -21.29 -16.00 -0.85
N LEU A 52 -21.67 -16.01 -2.13
CA LEU A 52 -22.96 -16.49 -2.57
C LEU A 52 -23.02 -17.95 -2.14
N MET A 53 -23.97 -18.29 -1.28
CA MET A 53 -24.24 -19.67 -0.90
C MET A 53 -25.50 -20.13 -1.62
N VAL A 54 -25.52 -21.40 -2.02
CA VAL A 54 -26.70 -22.03 -2.61
C VAL A 54 -27.88 -21.87 -1.64
N GLY A 55 -29.02 -21.38 -2.16
CA GLY A 55 -30.21 -21.06 -1.37
C GLY A 55 -30.34 -19.59 -0.93
N GLN A 56 -29.35 -18.74 -1.15
CA GLN A 56 -29.46 -17.29 -0.90
C GLN A 56 -30.11 -16.54 -2.07
N VAL A 57 -30.81 -15.44 -1.78
CA VAL A 57 -31.37 -14.54 -2.80
C VAL A 57 -30.26 -13.65 -3.35
N SER A 58 -30.16 -13.54 -4.67
CA SER A 58 -29.17 -12.68 -5.32
C SER A 58 -29.52 -11.19 -5.11
N PRO A 59 -28.61 -10.38 -4.56
CA PRO A 59 -28.83 -8.95 -4.34
C PRO A 59 -28.70 -8.12 -5.63
N LYS A 60 -28.24 -8.70 -6.74
CA LYS A 60 -28.05 -8.02 -8.03
C LYS A 60 -28.12 -8.98 -9.20
N THR A 61 -28.42 -8.47 -10.38
CA THR A 61 -28.33 -9.24 -11.62
C THR A 61 -26.86 -9.44 -12.00
N ILE A 62 -26.43 -10.69 -12.22
CA ILE A 62 -25.07 -11.02 -12.66
C ILE A 62 -25.13 -11.57 -14.10
N LYS A 63 -24.32 -11.00 -14.99
CA LYS A 63 -24.17 -11.44 -16.38
C LYS A 63 -22.75 -11.96 -16.63
N ALA A 64 -22.58 -12.83 -17.61
CA ALA A 64 -21.27 -13.36 -18.00
C ALA A 64 -20.44 -12.30 -18.74
N GLU A 65 -19.24 -11.99 -18.22
CA GLU A 65 -18.30 -11.03 -18.83
C GLU A 65 -17.53 -11.60 -20.02
N LYS A 66 -17.53 -12.94 -20.18
CA LYS A 66 -16.85 -13.65 -21.26
C LYS A 66 -17.56 -14.96 -21.56
N SER A 67 -17.41 -15.44 -22.79
CA SER A 67 -17.91 -16.77 -23.16
C SER A 67 -17.00 -17.86 -22.61
N ILE A 68 -17.56 -18.88 -21.98
CA ILE A 68 -16.81 -20.04 -21.47
C ILE A 68 -17.57 -21.34 -21.76
N VAL A 69 -16.81 -22.42 -21.96
CA VAL A 69 -17.33 -23.78 -22.00
C VAL A 69 -16.66 -24.55 -20.87
N PHE A 70 -17.45 -25.13 -19.98
CA PHE A 70 -16.94 -25.85 -18.82
C PHE A 70 -17.75 -27.12 -18.54
N GLU A 71 -17.15 -28.07 -17.86
CA GLU A 71 -17.81 -29.30 -17.41
C GLU A 71 -18.71 -28.99 -16.21
N ASP A 72 -20.00 -29.29 -16.32
CA ASP A 72 -20.90 -29.33 -15.18
C ASP A 72 -20.70 -30.65 -14.44
N LYS A 73 -19.82 -30.62 -13.42
CA LYS A 73 -19.48 -31.79 -12.61
C LYS A 73 -20.68 -32.37 -11.88
N TYR A 74 -21.65 -31.54 -11.49
CA TYR A 74 -22.83 -32.00 -10.76
C TYR A 74 -23.77 -32.76 -11.70
N LYS A 75 -24.08 -32.18 -12.86
CA LYS A 75 -24.90 -32.83 -13.88
C LYS A 75 -24.25 -34.11 -14.40
N THR A 76 -22.93 -34.07 -14.66
CA THR A 76 -22.14 -35.25 -15.05
C THR A 76 -22.19 -36.33 -13.98
N TYR A 77 -22.12 -35.97 -12.70
CA TYR A 77 -22.24 -36.92 -11.59
C TYR A 77 -23.63 -37.59 -11.53
N ILE A 78 -24.70 -36.81 -11.71
CA ILE A 78 -26.07 -37.35 -11.74
C ILE A 78 -26.25 -38.30 -12.92
N GLU A 79 -25.79 -37.93 -14.12
CA GLU A 79 -25.86 -38.77 -15.32
C GLU A 79 -25.09 -40.08 -15.14
N ARG A 80 -23.88 -40.02 -14.56
CA ARG A 80 -23.09 -41.21 -14.18
C ARG A 80 -23.82 -42.10 -13.19
N ARG A 81 -24.44 -41.52 -12.16
CA ARG A 81 -25.17 -42.29 -11.14
C ARG A 81 -26.40 -42.98 -11.71
N LEU A 82 -27.18 -42.27 -12.52
CA LEU A 82 -28.35 -42.83 -13.21
C LEU A 82 -27.96 -43.94 -14.19
N ALA A 83 -26.79 -43.85 -14.83
CA ALA A 83 -26.26 -44.92 -15.66
C ALA A 83 -25.85 -46.16 -14.84
N ALA A 84 -25.22 -45.96 -13.68
CA ALA A 84 -24.85 -47.05 -12.76
C ALA A 84 -26.07 -47.79 -12.18
N GLU A 85 -27.15 -47.08 -11.87
CA GLU A 85 -28.39 -47.65 -11.32
C GLU A 85 -29.11 -48.56 -12.33
N LYS A 86 -28.88 -48.37 -13.64
CA LYS A 86 -29.47 -49.19 -14.72
C LYS A 86 -28.67 -50.46 -15.05
N VAL A 87 -27.56 -50.72 -14.36
CA VAL A 87 -26.72 -51.89 -14.62
C VAL A 87 -27.33 -53.13 -14.00
N ASP A 88 -27.60 -54.15 -14.83
CA ASP A 88 -28.07 -55.46 -14.38
C ASP A 88 -27.07 -56.11 -13.41
N LYS A 89 -27.61 -56.76 -12.38
CA LYS A 89 -26.82 -57.52 -11.39
C LYS A 89 -26.10 -58.68 -12.09
N VAL A 90 -24.82 -58.85 -11.78
CA VAL A 90 -24.02 -59.96 -12.32
C VAL A 90 -24.07 -61.13 -11.35
N TYR A 91 -24.46 -62.31 -11.83
CA TYR A 91 -24.51 -63.53 -11.02
C TYR A 91 -23.22 -64.35 -11.18
N THR A 92 -22.90 -65.15 -10.18
CA THR A 92 -21.81 -66.14 -10.22
C THR A 92 -22.30 -67.43 -9.60
N LYS A 93 -21.98 -68.54 -10.27
CA LYS A 93 -22.37 -69.88 -9.86
C LYS A 93 -21.44 -70.39 -8.77
N ASP A 94 -21.99 -71.09 -7.79
CA ASP A 94 -21.23 -71.90 -6.85
C ASP A 94 -21.28 -73.38 -7.29
N PRO A 95 -20.19 -73.94 -7.86
CA PRO A 95 -20.13 -75.33 -8.28
C PRO A 95 -20.31 -76.32 -7.12
N GLN A 96 -19.96 -75.93 -5.88
CA GLN A 96 -20.08 -76.81 -4.72
C GLN A 96 -21.53 -77.15 -4.41
N VAL A 97 -22.46 -76.23 -4.70
CA VAL A 97 -23.89 -76.47 -4.50
C VAL A 97 -24.39 -77.55 -5.46
N SER A 98 -24.02 -77.50 -6.74
CA SER A 98 -24.42 -78.53 -7.72
C SER A 98 -23.82 -79.90 -7.36
N ILE A 99 -22.54 -79.94 -6.98
CA ILE A 99 -21.88 -81.17 -6.53
C ILE A 99 -22.59 -81.75 -5.29
N ALA A 100 -22.95 -80.90 -4.33
CA ALA A 100 -23.63 -81.33 -3.12
C ALA A 100 -25.07 -81.82 -3.40
N VAL A 101 -25.80 -81.19 -4.33
CA VAL A 101 -27.13 -81.68 -4.75
C VAL A 101 -27.01 -83.05 -5.41
N GLN A 102 -26.08 -83.23 -6.35
CA GLN A 102 -25.85 -84.51 -7.01
C GLN A 102 -25.46 -85.60 -6.01
N LYS A 103 -24.63 -85.25 -5.01
CA LYS A 103 -24.29 -86.15 -3.91
C LYS A 103 -25.50 -86.53 -3.07
N ASP A 104 -26.34 -85.56 -2.69
CA ASP A 104 -27.56 -85.82 -1.89
C ASP A 104 -28.51 -86.78 -2.64
N ILE A 105 -28.63 -86.63 -3.97
CA ILE A 105 -29.39 -87.52 -4.86
C ILE A 105 -28.78 -88.93 -4.89
N SER A 106 -27.46 -89.03 -5.09
CA SER A 106 -26.73 -90.30 -5.10
C SER A 106 -26.79 -91.03 -3.76
N ASP A 107 -26.71 -90.32 -2.64
CA ASP A 107 -26.80 -90.89 -1.30
C ASP A 107 -28.21 -91.47 -1.03
N LEU A 108 -29.27 -90.77 -1.48
CA LEU A 108 -30.64 -91.28 -1.36
C LEU A 108 -30.87 -92.50 -2.27
N ALA A 109 -30.42 -92.45 -3.53
CA ALA A 109 -30.51 -93.57 -4.46
C ALA A 109 -29.69 -94.78 -3.99
N GLY A 110 -28.55 -94.56 -3.34
CA GLY A 110 -27.74 -95.59 -2.69
C GLY A 110 -28.50 -96.32 -1.59
N LYS A 111 -29.12 -95.57 -0.67
CA LYS A 111 -29.96 -96.15 0.39
C LYS A 111 -31.20 -96.86 -0.16
N LEU A 112 -31.81 -96.35 -1.23
CA LEU A 112 -32.90 -97.03 -1.94
C LEU A 112 -32.43 -98.40 -2.47
N ARG A 113 -31.24 -98.47 -3.08
CA ARG A 113 -30.64 -99.74 -3.53
C ARG A 113 -30.34 -100.70 -2.39
N GLU A 114 -29.88 -100.22 -1.23
CA GLU A 114 -29.66 -101.06 -0.05
C GLU A 114 -30.96 -101.74 0.39
N VAL A 115 -32.07 -101.01 0.41
CA VAL A 115 -33.39 -101.57 0.76
C VAL A 115 -33.89 -102.53 -0.32
N GLN A 116 -33.70 -102.21 -1.60
CA GLN A 116 -34.08 -103.08 -2.71
C GLN A 116 -33.26 -104.39 -2.72
N GLY A 117 -31.97 -104.33 -2.40
CA GLY A 117 -31.04 -105.46 -2.36
C GLY A 117 -31.06 -106.29 -1.07
N ASP A 118 -31.81 -105.87 -0.04
CA ASP A 118 -31.93 -106.61 1.22
C ASP A 118 -32.79 -107.87 1.02
N ASN A 119 -32.15 -109.03 1.00
CA ASN A 119 -32.82 -110.34 0.86
C ASN A 119 -33.49 -110.81 2.18
N GLY A 120 -33.28 -110.09 3.30
CA GLY A 120 -33.87 -110.41 4.60
C GLY A 120 -35.23 -109.75 4.86
N LEU A 121 -35.66 -108.81 4.01
CA LEU A 121 -36.95 -108.12 4.11
C LEU A 121 -37.95 -108.64 3.08
N ASP A 122 -39.18 -108.91 3.52
CA ASP A 122 -40.31 -109.11 2.62
C ASP A 122 -40.76 -107.77 2.00
N ILE A 123 -41.66 -107.83 1.01
CA ILE A 123 -42.10 -106.63 0.27
C ILE A 123 -42.73 -105.58 1.22
N GLN A 124 -43.49 -106.03 2.23
CA GLN A 124 -44.08 -105.11 3.22
C GLN A 124 -43.01 -104.44 4.10
N GLY A 125 -41.97 -105.18 4.51
CA GLY A 125 -40.82 -104.66 5.23
C GLY A 125 -39.99 -103.67 4.41
N LYS A 126 -39.83 -103.92 3.10
CA LYS A 126 -39.18 -102.97 2.17
C LYS A 126 -39.99 -101.68 2.04
N VAL A 127 -41.30 -101.76 1.83
CA VAL A 127 -42.19 -100.59 1.72
C VAL A 127 -42.16 -99.73 2.98
N ALA A 128 -42.23 -100.34 4.18
CA ALA A 128 -42.15 -99.60 5.44
C ALA A 128 -40.81 -98.83 5.58
N ARG A 129 -39.71 -99.48 5.20
CA ARG A 129 -38.38 -98.86 5.24
C ARG A 129 -38.23 -97.75 4.20
N LEU A 130 -38.74 -97.93 2.98
CA LEU A 130 -38.75 -96.89 1.96
C LEU A 130 -39.60 -95.68 2.35
N SER A 131 -40.77 -95.91 2.95
CA SER A 131 -41.63 -94.83 3.47
C SER A 131 -40.92 -94.00 4.55
N SER A 132 -40.10 -94.62 5.40
CA SER A 132 -39.27 -93.91 6.40
C SER A 132 -38.02 -93.24 5.82
N LEU A 133 -37.53 -93.71 4.68
CA LEU A 133 -36.29 -93.27 4.05
C LEU A 133 -36.50 -92.01 3.18
N LEU A 134 -37.59 -92.00 2.41
CA LEU A 134 -37.85 -90.96 1.44
C LEU A 134 -38.29 -89.68 2.15
N PRO A 135 -37.63 -88.53 1.88
CA PRO A 135 -37.97 -87.27 2.53
C PRO A 135 -39.22 -86.59 1.93
N PHE A 136 -39.95 -87.29 1.05
CA PHE A 136 -41.15 -86.84 0.35
C PHE A 136 -42.19 -87.96 0.29
N MET A 137 -43.46 -87.59 0.13
CA MET A 137 -44.56 -88.54 0.08
C MET A 137 -44.71 -89.16 -1.32
N MET A 138 -44.92 -90.48 -1.36
CA MET A 138 -45.27 -91.23 -2.56
C MET A 138 -46.50 -92.09 -2.28
N ALA A 139 -47.26 -92.45 -3.31
CA ALA A 139 -48.43 -93.32 -3.12
C ALA A 139 -47.99 -94.75 -2.77
N ASP A 140 -48.77 -95.46 -1.95
CA ASP A 140 -48.44 -96.84 -1.52
C ASP A 140 -48.24 -97.79 -2.70
N THR A 141 -49.00 -97.62 -3.79
CA THR A 141 -48.84 -98.40 -5.02
C THR A 141 -47.47 -98.18 -5.67
N GLU A 142 -46.94 -96.96 -5.61
CA GLU A 142 -45.65 -96.60 -6.21
C GLU A 142 -44.48 -97.03 -5.33
N LEU A 143 -44.67 -97.05 -4.01
CA LEU A 143 -43.69 -97.60 -3.06
C LEU A 143 -43.57 -99.12 -3.20
N ILE A 144 -44.68 -99.83 -3.43
CA ILE A 144 -44.68 -101.27 -3.73
C ILE A 144 -43.90 -101.53 -5.03
N ASP A 145 -44.18 -100.76 -6.08
CA ASP A 145 -43.47 -100.88 -7.37
C ASP A 145 -41.96 -100.57 -7.23
N LEU A 146 -41.58 -99.57 -6.43
CA LEU A 146 -40.18 -99.28 -6.10
C LEU A 146 -39.51 -100.40 -5.29
N ALA A 147 -40.24 -101.04 -4.37
CA ALA A 147 -39.71 -102.15 -3.57
C ALA A 147 -39.46 -103.41 -4.42
N HIS A 148 -40.21 -103.58 -5.52
CA HIS A 148 -40.04 -104.67 -6.50
C HIS A 148 -38.96 -104.39 -7.56
N ALA A 149 -38.58 -103.13 -7.76
CA ALA A 149 -37.63 -102.74 -8.80
C ALA A 149 -36.20 -103.21 -8.51
N THR A 150 -35.37 -103.34 -9.56
CA THR A 150 -34.00 -103.83 -9.41
C THR A 150 -33.04 -102.72 -9.01
N THR A 151 -31.97 -103.08 -8.31
CA THR A 151 -30.89 -102.15 -7.96
C THR A 151 -30.23 -101.53 -9.20
N LYS A 152 -30.24 -102.25 -10.34
CA LYS A 152 -29.70 -101.79 -11.63
C LYS A 152 -30.58 -100.70 -12.25
N ASP A 153 -31.90 -100.83 -12.18
CA ASP A 153 -32.84 -99.82 -12.68
C ASP A 153 -32.73 -98.52 -11.88
N THR A 154 -32.61 -98.64 -10.54
CA THR A 154 -32.37 -97.48 -9.66
C THR A 154 -31.04 -96.79 -9.96
N GLN A 155 -29.98 -97.56 -10.27
CA GLN A 155 -28.69 -96.99 -10.65
C GLN A 155 -28.77 -96.23 -11.99
N GLN A 156 -29.52 -96.75 -12.96
CA GLN A 156 -29.70 -96.05 -14.24
C GLN A 156 -30.47 -94.73 -14.05
N VAL A 157 -31.55 -94.76 -13.26
CA VAL A 157 -32.36 -93.56 -12.97
C VAL A 157 -31.57 -92.51 -12.19
N GLU A 158 -30.72 -92.92 -11.23
CA GLU A 158 -29.82 -92.00 -10.53
C GLU A 158 -28.90 -91.25 -11.52
N VAL A 159 -28.28 -91.97 -12.46
CA VAL A 159 -27.36 -91.39 -13.45
C VAL A 159 -28.11 -90.41 -14.37
N GLU A 160 -29.31 -90.77 -14.83
CA GLU A 160 -30.13 -89.89 -15.68
C GLU A 160 -30.58 -88.61 -14.95
N ILE A 161 -30.99 -88.72 -13.68
CA ILE A 161 -31.36 -87.55 -12.85
C ILE A 161 -30.14 -86.67 -12.60
N ASN A 162 -29.01 -87.23 -12.18
CA ASN A 162 -27.81 -86.44 -11.90
C ASN A 162 -27.28 -85.72 -13.15
N ASN A 163 -27.32 -86.35 -14.32
CA ASN A 163 -26.94 -85.69 -15.58
C ASN A 163 -27.86 -84.51 -15.93
N LEU A 164 -29.18 -84.67 -15.73
CA LEU A 164 -30.14 -83.58 -15.94
C LEU A 164 -29.92 -82.43 -14.95
N VAL A 165 -29.74 -82.75 -13.67
CA VAL A 165 -29.47 -81.75 -12.62
C VAL A 165 -28.16 -81.01 -12.88
N ALA A 166 -27.10 -81.72 -13.25
CA ALA A 166 -25.82 -81.13 -13.62
C ALA A 166 -25.98 -80.16 -14.80
N GLY A 167 -26.62 -80.61 -15.89
CA GLY A 167 -26.83 -79.79 -17.08
C GLY A 167 -27.59 -78.49 -16.79
N VAL A 168 -28.69 -78.58 -16.04
CA VAL A 168 -29.52 -77.40 -15.73
C VAL A 168 -28.86 -76.47 -14.72
N MET A 169 -28.13 -77.00 -13.74
CA MET A 169 -27.42 -76.18 -12.75
C MET A 169 -26.16 -75.52 -13.31
N GLU A 170 -25.56 -76.07 -14.38
CA GLU A 170 -24.39 -75.52 -15.05
C GLU A 170 -24.71 -74.53 -16.18
N GLU A 171 -25.95 -74.50 -16.67
CA GLU A 171 -26.39 -73.62 -17.74
C GLU A 171 -26.54 -72.14 -17.28
N GLY A 172 -26.15 -71.20 -18.15
CA GLY A 172 -26.30 -69.76 -17.90
C GLY A 172 -25.72 -69.26 -16.57
N ASP A 173 -26.53 -68.48 -15.84
CA ASP A 173 -26.22 -67.89 -14.53
C ASP A 173 -26.45 -68.87 -13.34
N GLY A 174 -26.84 -70.12 -13.63
CA GLY A 174 -27.30 -71.09 -12.63
C GLY A 174 -28.73 -70.82 -12.17
N ILE A 175 -29.19 -71.64 -11.22
CA ILE A 175 -30.52 -71.50 -10.62
C ILE A 175 -30.43 -70.41 -9.55
N THR A 176 -31.08 -69.27 -9.79
CA THR A 176 -31.23 -68.19 -8.81
C THR A 176 -32.43 -68.44 -7.91
N GLN A 177 -32.45 -67.84 -6.72
CA GLN A 177 -33.58 -67.96 -5.78
C GLN A 177 -34.92 -67.54 -6.41
N GLU A 178 -34.91 -66.51 -7.26
CA GLU A 178 -36.12 -65.98 -7.91
C GLU A 178 -36.66 -66.92 -8.99
N LYS A 179 -35.79 -67.70 -9.65
CA LYS A 179 -36.16 -68.62 -10.74
C LYS A 179 -36.25 -70.08 -10.31
N LEU A 180 -36.03 -70.38 -9.03
CA LEU A 180 -35.97 -71.76 -8.50
C LEU A 180 -37.21 -72.59 -8.89
N GLU A 181 -38.40 -72.04 -8.71
CA GLU A 181 -39.66 -72.73 -9.01
C GLU A 181 -39.88 -72.93 -10.52
N GLU A 182 -39.38 -72.01 -11.35
CA GLU A 182 -39.41 -72.14 -12.81
C GLU A 182 -38.50 -73.29 -13.26
N TYR A 183 -37.29 -73.36 -12.70
CA TYR A 183 -36.35 -74.44 -12.98
C TYR A 183 -36.83 -75.81 -12.48
N LYS A 184 -37.45 -75.90 -11.29
CA LYS A 184 -38.07 -77.15 -10.81
C LYS A 184 -39.14 -77.65 -11.77
N LYS A 185 -40.02 -76.76 -12.25
CA LYS A 185 -41.03 -77.11 -13.27
C LYS A 185 -40.40 -77.54 -14.59
N PHE A 186 -39.34 -76.86 -15.03
CA PHE A 186 -38.61 -77.23 -16.23
C PHE A 186 -38.01 -78.64 -16.12
N ILE A 187 -37.30 -78.93 -15.03
CA ILE A 187 -36.68 -80.23 -14.77
C ILE A 187 -37.76 -81.33 -14.66
N ASN A 188 -38.86 -81.06 -13.96
CA ASN A 188 -39.99 -81.99 -13.85
C ASN A 188 -40.64 -82.28 -15.22
N SER A 189 -40.64 -81.34 -16.17
CA SER A 189 -41.12 -81.60 -17.53
C SER A 189 -40.15 -82.45 -18.36
N GLN A 190 -38.84 -82.26 -18.18
CA GLN A 190 -37.80 -83.11 -18.77
C GLN A 190 -37.88 -84.55 -18.25
N ILE A 191 -38.15 -84.74 -16.94
CA ILE A 191 -38.34 -86.07 -16.33
C ILE A 191 -39.51 -86.84 -16.98
N ILE A 192 -40.63 -86.17 -17.27
CA ILE A 192 -41.76 -86.79 -17.98
C ILE A 192 -41.33 -87.26 -19.39
N GLY A 193 -40.43 -86.50 -20.04
CA GLY A 193 -39.87 -86.82 -21.35
C GLY A 193 -38.96 -88.06 -21.36
N MET A 194 -38.38 -88.45 -20.22
CA MET A 194 -37.49 -89.61 -20.08
C MET A 194 -38.23 -90.97 -20.17
N ARG A 195 -39.57 -90.98 -20.11
CA ARG A 195 -40.41 -92.20 -20.18
C ARG A 195 -40.04 -93.25 -19.14
N LEU A 196 -39.71 -92.81 -17.93
CA LEU A 196 -39.47 -93.69 -16.77
C LEU A 196 -40.74 -94.45 -16.39
N SER A 197 -40.59 -95.55 -15.65
CA SER A 197 -41.76 -96.18 -15.02
C SER A 197 -42.40 -95.20 -14.04
N LYS A 198 -43.71 -95.33 -13.80
CA LYS A 198 -44.47 -94.38 -12.98
C LYS A 198 -43.86 -94.20 -11.58
N CYS A 199 -43.32 -95.27 -10.99
CA CYS A 199 -42.70 -95.24 -9.68
C CYS A 199 -41.36 -94.46 -9.68
N TYR A 200 -40.53 -94.60 -10.72
CA TYR A 200 -39.30 -93.81 -10.86
C TYR A 200 -39.56 -92.36 -11.29
N GLU A 201 -40.62 -92.09 -12.04
CA GLU A 201 -41.04 -90.72 -12.37
C GLU A 201 -41.41 -89.93 -11.11
N GLN A 202 -42.20 -90.53 -10.22
CA GLN A 202 -42.59 -89.90 -8.95
C GLN A 202 -41.42 -89.79 -7.98
N PHE A 203 -40.54 -90.80 -7.93
CA PHE A 203 -39.29 -90.71 -7.18
C PHE A 203 -38.42 -89.55 -7.68
N ALA A 204 -38.22 -89.44 -9.00
CA ALA A 204 -37.44 -88.37 -9.61
C ALA A 204 -38.03 -86.99 -9.30
N LYS A 205 -39.35 -86.80 -9.47
CA LYS A 205 -40.03 -85.54 -9.12
C LYS A 205 -39.86 -85.19 -7.64
N GLY A 206 -40.06 -86.15 -6.74
CA GLY A 206 -39.86 -85.94 -5.31
C GLY A 206 -38.42 -85.56 -4.94
N VAL A 207 -37.45 -86.19 -5.59
CA VAL A 207 -36.01 -85.87 -5.45
C VAL A 207 -35.71 -84.45 -5.92
N ILE A 208 -36.21 -84.04 -7.08
CA ILE A 208 -36.00 -82.69 -7.61
C ILE A 208 -36.64 -81.63 -6.72
N ASP A 209 -37.89 -81.85 -6.31
CA ASP A 209 -38.62 -80.89 -5.49
C ASP A 209 -37.97 -80.70 -4.11
N HIS A 210 -37.37 -81.76 -3.56
CA HIS A 210 -36.71 -81.75 -2.25
C HIS A 210 -35.27 -81.23 -2.28
N TYR A 211 -34.43 -81.71 -3.21
CA TYR A 211 -32.98 -81.46 -3.16
C TYR A 211 -32.50 -80.28 -4.01
N ILE A 212 -33.23 -79.87 -5.06
CA ILE A 212 -32.80 -78.71 -5.86
C ILE A 212 -32.89 -77.42 -5.05
N ARG A 213 -31.74 -76.73 -5.00
CA ARG A 213 -31.53 -75.46 -4.32
C ARG A 213 -30.74 -74.50 -5.21
N PRO A 214 -30.84 -73.17 -4.99
CA PRO A 214 -30.17 -72.19 -5.81
C PRO A 214 -28.65 -72.30 -5.72
N ASN A 215 -27.97 -72.21 -6.86
CA ASN A 215 -26.52 -72.15 -6.97
C ASN A 215 -26.00 -70.86 -7.64
N GLY A 216 -26.89 -69.99 -8.13
CA GLY A 216 -26.55 -68.67 -8.67
C GLY A 216 -26.70 -67.57 -7.62
N PHE A 217 -25.59 -66.89 -7.29
CA PHE A 217 -25.56 -65.80 -6.31
C PHE A 217 -25.09 -64.48 -6.94
N ILE A 218 -25.57 -63.35 -6.42
CA ILE A 218 -25.13 -62.03 -6.91
C ILE A 218 -23.66 -61.83 -6.57
N ASN A 219 -22.85 -61.53 -7.59
CA ASN A 219 -21.46 -61.13 -7.41
C ASN A 219 -21.39 -59.61 -7.29
N TYR A 220 -21.34 -59.13 -6.05
CA TYR A 220 -21.29 -57.70 -5.74
C TYR A 220 -20.04 -57.01 -6.32
N GLU A 221 -18.90 -57.70 -6.38
CA GLU A 221 -17.67 -57.13 -6.93
C GLU A 221 -17.76 -56.93 -8.45
N LYS A 222 -18.19 -57.95 -9.19
CA LYS A 222 -18.38 -57.84 -10.65
C LYS A 222 -19.49 -56.87 -11.02
N THR A 223 -20.56 -56.82 -10.21
CA THR A 223 -21.63 -55.83 -10.39
C THR A 223 -21.09 -54.41 -10.18
N ARG A 224 -20.30 -54.19 -9.13
CA ARG A 224 -19.66 -52.88 -8.86
C ARG A 224 -18.68 -52.50 -9.97
N GLN A 225 -17.87 -53.44 -10.44
CA GLN A 225 -16.94 -53.19 -11.54
C GLN A 225 -17.67 -52.78 -12.82
N LYS A 226 -18.76 -53.47 -13.17
CA LYS A 226 -19.59 -53.11 -14.32
C LYS A 226 -20.27 -51.75 -14.15
N GLN A 227 -20.65 -51.38 -12.92
CA GLN A 227 -21.15 -50.03 -12.61
C GLN A 227 -20.06 -48.97 -12.78
N GLU A 228 -18.84 -49.22 -12.30
CA GLU A 228 -17.69 -48.33 -12.45
C GLU A 228 -17.32 -48.12 -13.93
N ASP A 229 -17.29 -49.18 -14.73
CA ASP A 229 -17.03 -49.12 -16.18
C ASP A 229 -18.08 -48.29 -16.91
N VAL A 230 -19.37 -48.47 -16.57
CA VAL A 230 -20.48 -47.68 -17.12
C VAL A 230 -20.35 -46.21 -16.72
N MET A 231 -20.03 -45.91 -15.46
CA MET A 231 -19.78 -44.54 -15.00
C MET A 231 -18.62 -43.88 -15.74
N ALA A 232 -17.56 -44.63 -16.04
CA ALA A 232 -16.40 -44.13 -16.79
C ALA A 232 -16.74 -43.86 -18.27
N SER A 233 -17.68 -44.61 -18.85
CA SER A 233 -18.10 -44.44 -20.25
C SER A 233 -19.01 -43.22 -20.50
N VAL A 234 -19.62 -42.65 -19.46
CA VAL A 234 -20.47 -41.45 -19.57
C VAL A 234 -19.59 -40.22 -19.80
N SER A 235 -19.75 -39.62 -20.98
CA SER A 235 -19.05 -38.39 -21.39
C SER A 235 -19.45 -37.21 -20.49
N PRO A 236 -18.50 -36.31 -20.14
CA PRO A 236 -18.81 -35.13 -19.34
C PRO A 236 -19.86 -34.22 -19.99
N SER A 237 -20.80 -33.73 -19.18
CA SER A 237 -21.83 -32.80 -19.61
C SER A 237 -21.24 -31.39 -19.71
N MET A 238 -21.01 -30.91 -20.94
CA MET A 238 -20.43 -29.59 -21.20
C MET A 238 -21.51 -28.52 -21.26
N VAL A 239 -21.35 -27.45 -20.47
CA VAL A 239 -22.24 -26.28 -20.49
C VAL A 239 -21.49 -25.10 -21.11
N SER A 240 -22.13 -24.45 -22.09
CA SER A 240 -21.62 -23.23 -22.72
C SER A 240 -22.38 -22.03 -22.16
N VAL A 241 -21.64 -21.02 -21.70
CA VAL A 241 -22.18 -19.71 -21.31
C VAL A 241 -21.64 -18.68 -22.28
N LYS A 242 -22.53 -17.87 -22.88
CA LYS A 242 -22.14 -16.81 -23.81
C LYS A 242 -21.90 -15.49 -23.08
N GLU A 243 -21.02 -14.67 -23.63
CA GLU A 243 -20.84 -13.29 -23.18
C GLU A 243 -22.16 -12.51 -23.20
N GLY A 244 -22.47 -11.79 -22.11
CA GLY A 244 -23.71 -11.05 -21.93
C GLY A 244 -24.91 -11.88 -21.46
N GLU A 245 -24.78 -13.21 -21.38
CA GLU A 245 -25.84 -14.10 -20.87
C GLU A 245 -26.15 -13.80 -19.39
N LYS A 246 -27.44 -13.73 -19.04
CA LYS A 246 -27.90 -13.54 -17.67
C LYS A 246 -27.71 -14.83 -16.89
N ILE A 247 -26.91 -14.80 -15.82
CA ILE A 247 -26.64 -15.97 -14.97
C ILE A 247 -27.65 -16.05 -13.83
N ILE A 248 -27.90 -14.93 -13.15
CA ILE A 248 -28.91 -14.82 -12.09
C ILE A 248 -29.46 -13.39 -12.05
N GLY A 249 -30.77 -13.26 -11.85
CA GLY A 249 -31.46 -11.99 -11.65
C GLY A 249 -31.47 -11.52 -10.20
N GLU A 250 -31.65 -10.21 -10.01
CA GLU A 250 -31.95 -9.66 -8.68
C GLU A 250 -33.25 -10.26 -8.12
N GLY A 251 -33.23 -10.74 -6.88
CA GLY A 251 -34.38 -11.40 -6.25
C GLY A 251 -34.53 -12.90 -6.57
N GLU A 252 -33.72 -13.46 -7.47
CA GLU A 252 -33.72 -14.90 -7.75
C GLU A 252 -32.90 -15.68 -6.72
N ILE A 253 -33.32 -16.91 -6.39
CA ILE A 253 -32.60 -17.79 -5.47
C ILE A 253 -31.44 -18.45 -6.21
N LEU A 254 -30.27 -18.46 -5.58
CA LEU A 254 -29.06 -19.08 -6.10
C LEU A 254 -29.20 -20.61 -6.09
N THR A 255 -29.27 -21.23 -7.27
CA THR A 255 -29.28 -22.68 -7.44
C THR A 255 -27.86 -23.22 -7.59
N GLU A 256 -27.68 -24.54 -7.49
CA GLU A 256 -26.40 -25.22 -7.77
C GLU A 256 -25.91 -24.94 -9.21
N GLU A 257 -26.82 -24.82 -10.17
CA GLU A 257 -26.49 -24.47 -11.56
C GLU A 257 -25.92 -23.04 -11.66
N HIS A 258 -26.53 -22.08 -10.95
CA HIS A 258 -26.01 -20.72 -10.87
C HIS A 258 -24.61 -20.71 -10.23
N MET A 259 -24.40 -21.51 -9.18
CA MET A 259 -23.10 -21.64 -8.53
C MET A 259 -22.03 -22.19 -9.47
N ALA A 260 -22.35 -23.24 -10.23
CA ALA A 260 -21.43 -23.84 -11.20
C ALA A 260 -21.01 -22.84 -12.28
N LYS A 261 -21.96 -22.07 -12.84
CA LYS A 261 -21.68 -20.99 -13.82
C LYS A 261 -20.81 -19.89 -13.22
N LEU A 262 -21.10 -19.45 -11.99
CA LEU A 262 -20.34 -18.42 -11.30
C LEU A 262 -18.91 -18.87 -10.94
N GLN A 263 -18.73 -20.13 -10.54
CA GLN A 263 -17.41 -20.73 -10.31
C GLN A 263 -16.58 -20.82 -11.57
N ALA A 264 -17.17 -21.29 -12.67
CA ALA A 264 -16.49 -21.42 -13.95
C ALA A 264 -16.08 -20.05 -14.53
N LEU A 265 -16.84 -18.99 -14.24
CA LEU A 265 -16.49 -17.61 -14.61
C LEU A 265 -15.50 -16.95 -13.65
N GLY A 266 -15.10 -17.61 -12.56
CA GLY A 266 -14.20 -17.06 -11.55
C GLY A 266 -14.82 -15.95 -10.70
N LEU A 267 -16.16 -15.90 -10.61
CA LEU A 267 -16.90 -14.87 -9.90
C LEU A 267 -17.14 -15.18 -8.41
N THR A 268 -16.79 -16.39 -7.94
CA THR A 268 -17.08 -16.90 -6.59
C THR A 268 -15.89 -16.98 -5.64
N HIS A 269 -14.73 -16.45 -5.99
CA HIS A 269 -13.57 -16.43 -5.08
C HIS A 269 -12.88 -15.07 -5.01
N PRO A 270 -12.83 -14.50 -3.80
CA PRO A 270 -11.56 -14.01 -3.27
C PRO A 270 -11.42 -14.43 -1.81
N LYS A 271 -11.02 -15.67 -1.54
CA LYS A 271 -10.30 -15.93 -0.29
C LYS A 271 -8.90 -15.35 -0.50
N LEU A 272 -8.45 -14.48 0.41
CA LEU A 272 -7.08 -13.98 0.45
C LEU A 272 -6.11 -15.14 0.26
N SER A 273 -5.59 -15.30 -0.97
CA SER A 273 -4.57 -16.32 -1.18
C SER A 273 -3.30 -15.78 -0.54
N LEU A 274 -2.69 -16.55 0.35
CA LEU A 274 -1.36 -16.23 0.91
C LEU A 274 -0.37 -15.78 -0.19
N PRO A 275 -0.35 -16.39 -1.40
CA PRO A 275 0.44 -15.90 -2.52
C PRO A 275 0.14 -14.46 -2.94
N SER A 276 -1.13 -14.03 -2.97
CA SER A 276 -1.51 -12.65 -3.32
C SER A 276 -0.98 -11.63 -2.31
N ILE A 277 -1.14 -11.91 -1.00
CA ILE A 277 -0.62 -11.03 0.06
C ILE A 277 0.91 -10.98 -0.01
N LEU A 278 1.56 -12.13 -0.20
CA LEU A 278 3.02 -12.21 -0.32
C LEU A 278 3.52 -11.43 -1.55
N GLY A 279 2.83 -11.54 -2.68
CA GLY A 279 3.14 -10.80 -3.90
C GLY A 279 3.01 -9.29 -3.72
N ILE A 280 1.92 -8.82 -3.09
CA ILE A 280 1.74 -7.39 -2.77
C ILE A 280 2.84 -6.92 -1.81
N SER A 281 3.12 -7.68 -0.75
CA SER A 281 4.19 -7.36 0.21
C SER A 281 5.55 -7.26 -0.49
N LEU A 282 5.89 -8.21 -1.36
CA LEU A 282 7.14 -8.21 -2.12
C LEU A 282 7.23 -7.00 -3.08
N LEU A 283 6.12 -6.64 -3.73
CA LEU A 283 6.06 -5.45 -4.56
C LEU A 283 6.30 -4.18 -3.73
N VAL A 284 5.67 -4.04 -2.57
CA VAL A 284 5.87 -2.90 -1.67
C VAL A 284 7.33 -2.85 -1.19
N VAL A 285 7.93 -3.98 -0.83
CA VAL A 285 9.36 -4.07 -0.48
C VAL A 285 10.23 -3.57 -1.63
N LEU A 286 10.02 -4.06 -2.86
CA LEU A 286 10.79 -3.66 -4.02
C LEU A 286 10.72 -2.15 -4.26
N LEU A 287 9.52 -1.59 -4.21
CA LEU A 287 9.30 -0.16 -4.39
C LEU A 287 9.91 0.69 -3.26
N MET A 288 9.83 0.23 -2.01
CA MET A 288 10.50 0.88 -0.87
C MET A 288 12.03 0.85 -1.03
N VAL A 289 12.60 -0.26 -1.51
CA VAL A 289 14.04 -0.38 -1.77
C VAL A 289 14.47 0.63 -2.83
N VAL A 290 13.71 0.83 -3.90
CA VAL A 290 14.01 1.84 -4.93
C VAL A 290 14.09 3.24 -4.31
N VAL A 291 13.13 3.63 -3.47
CA VAL A 291 13.14 4.94 -2.80
C VAL A 291 14.32 5.06 -1.82
N LEU A 292 14.58 4.05 -1.00
CA LEU A 292 15.69 4.05 -0.04
C LEU A 292 17.05 4.05 -0.72
N PHE A 293 17.19 3.34 -1.85
CA PHE A 293 18.40 3.33 -2.66
C PHE A 293 18.66 4.70 -3.29
N TYR A 294 17.62 5.34 -3.85
CA TYR A 294 17.72 6.71 -4.35
C TYR A 294 18.16 7.69 -3.25
N LEU A 295 17.55 7.60 -2.06
CA LEU A 295 17.95 8.45 -0.93
C LEU A 295 19.40 8.20 -0.50
N TYR A 296 19.85 6.95 -0.48
CA TYR A 296 21.23 6.62 -0.14
C TYR A 296 22.25 7.19 -1.14
N GLN A 297 21.93 7.15 -2.44
CA GLN A 297 22.84 7.58 -3.51
C GLN A 297 22.80 9.09 -3.76
N GLN A 298 21.60 9.67 -3.84
CA GLN A 298 21.40 11.04 -4.32
C GLN A 298 21.16 12.06 -3.20
N ASN A 299 20.47 11.66 -2.12
CA ASN A 299 20.03 12.57 -1.05
C ASN A 299 20.39 12.01 0.34
N ARG A 300 21.70 11.82 0.57
CA ARG A 300 22.22 11.14 1.76
C ARG A 300 21.85 11.85 3.07
N GLU A 301 21.74 13.17 3.05
CA GLU A 301 21.29 13.96 4.20
C GLU A 301 19.88 13.56 4.65
N ILE A 302 18.93 13.43 3.71
CA ILE A 302 17.57 12.96 3.98
C ILE A 302 17.60 11.50 4.49
N TYR A 303 18.44 10.65 3.88
CA TYR A 303 18.61 9.27 4.31
C TYR A 303 19.12 9.17 5.75
N GLU A 304 20.06 10.01 6.17
CA GLU A 304 20.65 9.88 7.51
C GLU A 304 19.68 10.35 8.61
N HIS A 305 18.86 11.36 8.34
CA HIS A 305 17.90 11.90 9.29
C HIS A 305 16.61 11.06 9.40
N ALA A 306 16.44 10.37 10.52
CA ALA A 306 15.27 9.50 10.74
C ALA A 306 13.93 10.24 10.70
N GLY A 307 13.90 11.53 11.10
CA GLY A 307 12.70 12.36 11.03
C GLY A 307 12.16 12.51 9.61
N HIS A 308 13.03 12.78 8.62
CA HIS A 308 12.63 12.91 7.23
C HIS A 308 12.09 11.60 6.64
N LEU A 309 12.64 10.44 7.06
CA LEU A 309 12.12 9.13 6.65
C LEU A 309 10.74 8.83 7.24
N TYR A 310 10.50 9.20 8.50
CA TYR A 310 9.18 9.06 9.11
C TYR A 310 8.16 9.99 8.45
N LEU A 311 8.55 11.23 8.16
CA LEU A 311 7.73 12.18 7.42
C LEU A 311 7.32 11.60 6.06
N LEU A 312 8.28 11.07 5.30
CA LEU A 312 8.03 10.43 4.01
C LEU A 312 7.04 9.27 4.12
N GLY A 313 7.26 8.36 5.07
CA GLY A 313 6.38 7.23 5.32
C GLY A 313 4.97 7.64 5.74
N ILE A 314 4.83 8.67 6.59
CA ILE A 314 3.54 9.21 7.03
C ILE A 314 2.78 9.84 5.86
N ILE A 315 3.44 10.64 5.01
CA ILE A 315 2.80 11.26 3.84
C ILE A 315 2.25 10.16 2.91
N VAL A 316 3.07 9.17 2.57
CA VAL A 316 2.64 8.05 1.71
C VAL A 316 1.47 7.29 2.34
N LEU A 317 1.57 6.96 3.63
CA LEU A 317 0.54 6.23 4.36
C LEU A 317 -0.79 6.97 4.39
N VAL A 318 -0.78 8.26 4.75
CA VAL A 318 -1.98 9.09 4.86
C VAL A 318 -2.66 9.24 3.50
N ILE A 319 -1.90 9.52 2.44
CA ILE A 319 -2.49 9.69 1.10
C ILE A 319 -3.04 8.38 0.54
N LEU A 320 -2.36 7.24 0.77
CA LEU A 320 -2.91 5.93 0.41
C LEU A 320 -4.17 5.61 1.23
N MET A 321 -4.20 5.94 2.52
CA MET A 321 -5.39 5.76 3.36
C MET A 321 -6.57 6.61 2.91
N VAL A 322 -6.34 7.89 2.58
CA VAL A 322 -7.37 8.77 1.98
C VAL A 322 -7.85 8.19 0.65
N GLY A 323 -6.92 7.74 -0.20
CA GLY A 323 -7.27 7.10 -1.47
C GLY A 323 -8.13 5.85 -1.27
N LYS A 324 -7.82 5.05 -0.24
CA LYS A 324 -8.60 3.86 0.12
C LYS A 324 -10.01 4.21 0.57
N VAL A 325 -10.16 5.23 1.42
CA VAL A 325 -11.47 5.72 1.85
C VAL A 325 -12.28 6.18 0.64
N ILE A 326 -11.68 6.87 -0.33
CA ILE A 326 -12.33 7.31 -1.57
C ILE A 326 -12.83 6.13 -2.40
N ILE A 327 -12.00 5.09 -2.59
CA ILE A 327 -12.38 3.88 -3.34
C ILE A 327 -13.54 3.15 -2.66
N ALA A 328 -13.57 3.14 -1.32
CA ALA A 328 -14.63 2.48 -0.55
C ALA A 328 -16.00 3.19 -0.65
N ILE A 329 -16.07 4.42 -1.20
CA ILE A 329 -17.35 5.12 -1.40
C ILE A 329 -18.09 4.47 -2.58
N ASN A 330 -19.23 3.86 -2.30
CA ASN A 330 -20.09 3.27 -3.33
C ASN A 330 -21.43 4.04 -3.42
N VAL A 331 -21.74 4.61 -4.58
CA VAL A 331 -23.01 5.30 -4.82
C VAL A 331 -23.94 4.37 -5.60
N SER A 332 -24.84 3.68 -4.89
CA SER A 332 -25.74 2.66 -5.44
C SER A 332 -26.61 3.14 -6.62
N ARG A 333 -26.87 4.47 -6.71
CA ARG A 333 -27.66 5.05 -7.79
C ARG A 333 -26.91 5.15 -9.13
N TRP A 334 -25.57 5.22 -9.11
CA TRP A 334 -24.72 5.43 -10.31
C TRP A 334 -23.46 4.54 -10.23
N PRO A 335 -23.60 3.22 -10.44
CA PRO A 335 -22.49 2.27 -10.26
C PRO A 335 -21.34 2.48 -11.26
N GLU A 336 -21.65 2.82 -12.52
CA GLU A 336 -20.62 3.07 -13.54
C GLU A 336 -19.74 4.29 -13.22
N PHE A 337 -20.33 5.34 -12.63
CA PHE A 337 -19.61 6.53 -12.20
C PHE A 337 -18.81 6.28 -10.92
N SER A 338 -19.37 5.52 -9.97
CA SER A 338 -18.68 5.11 -8.73
C SER A 338 -17.41 4.30 -9.02
N ALA A 339 -17.45 3.45 -10.05
CA ALA A 339 -16.29 2.68 -10.51
C ALA A 339 -15.13 3.57 -11.00
N GLN A 340 -15.33 4.86 -11.24
CA GLN A 340 -14.29 5.80 -11.67
C GLN A 340 -13.65 6.58 -10.51
N PHE A 341 -14.08 6.38 -9.25
CA PHE A 341 -13.61 7.17 -8.09
C PHE A 341 -12.11 7.05 -7.83
N GLY A 342 -11.44 6.03 -8.38
CA GLY A 342 -9.98 5.97 -8.40
C GLY A 342 -9.30 7.20 -9.01
N TYR A 343 -9.97 7.93 -9.93
CA TYR A 343 -9.45 9.18 -10.49
C TYR A 343 -9.51 10.37 -9.52
N MET A 344 -10.35 10.31 -8.48
CA MET A 344 -10.48 11.39 -7.48
C MET A 344 -9.35 11.38 -6.45
N ILE A 345 -8.56 10.30 -6.40
CA ILE A 345 -7.53 10.12 -5.37
C ILE A 345 -6.49 11.25 -5.48
N PRO A 346 -6.22 11.97 -4.38
CA PRO A 346 -5.40 13.18 -4.39
C PRO A 346 -3.91 12.87 -4.36
N LEU A 347 -3.42 12.09 -5.35
CA LEU A 347 -2.03 11.64 -5.36
C LEU A 347 -1.03 12.81 -5.46
N ALA A 348 -1.45 13.91 -6.07
CA ALA A 348 -0.67 15.13 -6.15
C ALA A 348 -0.38 15.78 -4.79
N ALA A 349 -1.20 15.55 -3.75
CA ALA A 349 -0.89 16.02 -2.41
C ALA A 349 0.41 15.40 -1.87
N ALA A 350 0.65 14.10 -2.14
CA ALA A 350 1.91 13.47 -1.73
C ALA A 350 3.09 14.13 -2.43
N GLY A 351 2.99 14.35 -3.74
CA GLY A 351 4.01 15.04 -4.52
C GLY A 351 4.28 16.46 -4.03
N MET A 352 3.24 17.26 -3.82
CA MET A 352 3.37 18.63 -3.34
C MET A 352 4.01 18.70 -1.94
N LEU A 353 3.53 17.88 -1.00
CA LEU A 353 4.07 17.85 0.37
C LEU A 353 5.54 17.45 0.39
N ILE A 354 5.93 16.43 -0.37
CA ILE A 354 7.34 15.98 -0.44
C ILE A 354 8.21 17.03 -1.13
N ALA A 355 7.69 17.69 -2.18
CA ALA A 355 8.43 18.73 -2.89
C ALA A 355 8.67 19.98 -2.02
N ILE A 356 7.71 20.36 -1.17
CA ILE A 356 7.81 21.52 -0.27
C ILE A 356 8.68 21.21 0.96
N LEU A 357 8.57 20.01 1.53
CA LEU A 357 9.20 19.67 2.81
C LEU A 357 10.55 18.98 2.68
N LEU A 358 10.84 18.35 1.55
CA LEU A 358 12.05 17.53 1.36
C LEU A 358 12.79 17.92 0.08
N ASP A 359 12.35 17.39 -1.06
CA ASP A 359 13.02 17.60 -2.35
C ASP A 359 12.08 17.29 -3.52
N SER A 360 12.14 18.10 -4.56
CA SER A 360 11.29 17.97 -5.76
C SER A 360 11.62 16.72 -6.58
N ARG A 361 12.88 16.30 -6.69
CA ARG A 361 13.27 15.10 -7.45
C ARG A 361 12.82 13.83 -6.73
N LEU A 362 12.98 13.80 -5.41
CA LEU A 362 12.40 12.74 -4.56
C LEU A 362 10.88 12.67 -4.72
N ALA A 363 10.19 13.80 -4.75
CA ALA A 363 8.74 13.84 -4.90
C ALA A 363 8.26 13.19 -6.19
N VAL A 364 8.92 13.42 -7.32
CA VAL A 364 8.60 12.76 -8.61
C VAL A 364 8.75 11.23 -8.49
N LEU A 365 9.85 10.75 -7.90
CA LEU A 365 10.06 9.31 -7.69
C LEU A 365 8.96 8.69 -6.83
N VAL A 366 8.60 9.35 -5.73
CA VAL A 366 7.59 8.84 -4.79
C VAL A 366 6.19 8.86 -5.42
N VAL A 367 5.85 9.90 -6.19
CA VAL A 367 4.62 9.92 -6.99
C VAL A 367 4.59 8.75 -7.98
N ALA A 368 5.70 8.46 -8.66
CA ALA A 368 5.78 7.32 -9.57
C ALA A 368 5.57 5.98 -8.85
N VAL A 369 6.23 5.77 -7.71
CA VAL A 369 6.05 4.59 -6.87
C VAL A 369 4.59 4.45 -6.40
N MET A 370 4.01 5.53 -5.88
CA MET A 370 2.62 5.52 -5.42
C MET A 370 1.61 5.34 -6.55
N SER A 371 1.92 5.80 -7.77
CA SER A 371 1.07 5.59 -8.94
C SER A 371 0.97 4.09 -9.31
N LEU A 372 2.07 3.35 -9.17
CA LEU A 372 2.08 1.89 -9.33
C LEU A 372 1.28 1.20 -8.22
N MET A 373 1.48 1.63 -6.97
CA MET A 373 0.70 1.13 -5.83
C MET A 373 -0.80 1.38 -6.01
N LEU A 374 -1.18 2.54 -6.55
CA LEU A 374 -2.56 2.91 -6.84
C LEU A 374 -3.18 1.99 -7.90
N GLY A 375 -2.43 1.66 -8.96
CA GLY A 375 -2.87 0.69 -9.98
C GLY A 375 -3.21 -0.67 -9.37
N VAL A 376 -2.38 -1.17 -8.46
CA VAL A 376 -2.62 -2.43 -7.74
C VAL A 376 -3.79 -2.31 -6.75
N MET A 377 -3.83 -1.21 -5.98
CA MET A 377 -4.88 -0.92 -4.99
C MET A 377 -6.28 -0.86 -5.61
N THR A 378 -6.38 -0.49 -6.89
CA THR A 378 -7.66 -0.38 -7.62
C THR A 378 -8.02 -1.64 -8.42
N GLY A 379 -7.48 -2.80 -8.03
CA GLY A 379 -7.75 -4.08 -8.70
C GLY A 379 -6.98 -4.25 -10.02
N ASN A 380 -5.71 -3.83 -10.06
CA ASN A 380 -4.82 -3.87 -11.22
C ASN A 380 -5.28 -2.99 -12.42
N GLN A 381 -6.02 -1.92 -12.13
CA GLN A 381 -6.51 -0.97 -13.13
C GLN A 381 -5.48 0.15 -13.35
N LEU A 382 -4.53 -0.10 -14.26
CA LEU A 382 -3.41 0.83 -14.56
C LEU A 382 -3.87 2.24 -14.94
N ARG A 383 -5.09 2.41 -15.47
CA ARG A 383 -5.69 3.70 -15.80
C ARG A 383 -5.65 4.71 -14.66
N PHE A 384 -5.91 4.28 -13.41
CA PHE A 384 -5.89 5.17 -12.25
C PHE A 384 -4.46 5.56 -11.87
N GLY A 385 -3.53 4.61 -11.95
CA GLY A 385 -2.11 4.87 -11.76
C GLY A 385 -1.57 5.90 -12.75
N MET A 386 -1.91 5.77 -14.04
CA MET A 386 -1.48 6.71 -15.09
C MET A 386 -1.96 8.15 -14.83
N VAL A 387 -3.26 8.32 -14.51
CA VAL A 387 -3.80 9.64 -14.17
C VAL A 387 -3.14 10.20 -12.91
N GLY A 388 -2.99 9.37 -11.87
CA GLY A 388 -2.30 9.76 -10.65
C GLY A 388 -0.85 10.20 -10.90
N LEU A 389 -0.13 9.52 -11.79
CA LEU A 389 1.24 9.88 -12.18
C LEU A 389 1.29 11.26 -12.83
N ILE A 390 0.44 11.51 -13.84
CA ILE A 390 0.41 12.78 -14.57
C ILE A 390 0.01 13.93 -13.63
N GLY A 391 -1.08 13.76 -12.89
CA GLY A 391 -1.54 14.73 -11.90
C GLY A 391 -0.52 14.99 -10.80
N GLY A 392 0.11 13.93 -10.31
CA GLY A 392 1.11 14.02 -9.26
C GLY A 392 2.36 14.79 -9.69
N ILE A 393 2.88 14.51 -10.89
CA ILE A 393 4.03 15.23 -11.45
C ILE A 393 3.67 16.70 -11.70
N ALA A 394 2.48 16.98 -12.26
CA ALA A 394 1.99 18.35 -12.43
C ALA A 394 1.93 19.09 -11.08
N GLY A 395 1.45 18.42 -10.04
CA GLY A 395 1.44 18.92 -8.68
C GLY A 395 2.83 19.27 -8.14
N VAL A 396 3.81 18.36 -8.30
CA VAL A 396 5.21 18.58 -7.86
C VAL A 396 5.79 19.84 -8.50
N TYR A 397 5.72 19.97 -9.83
CA TYR A 397 6.32 21.11 -10.52
C TYR A 397 5.57 22.41 -10.24
N SER A 398 4.27 22.35 -9.98
CA SER A 398 3.47 23.53 -9.64
C SER A 398 3.87 24.21 -8.32
N VAL A 399 4.48 23.47 -7.39
CA VAL A 399 4.92 23.99 -6.07
C VAL A 399 6.43 24.21 -5.96
N SER A 400 7.18 23.86 -7.00
CA SER A 400 8.66 23.92 -7.01
C SER A 400 9.25 25.33 -6.84
N LYS A 401 8.46 26.38 -7.06
CA LYS A 401 8.84 27.80 -6.90
C LYS A 401 7.81 28.57 -6.07
N LEU A 402 7.54 28.06 -4.87
CA LEU A 402 6.56 28.65 -3.97
C LEU A 402 7.08 29.96 -3.38
N SER A 403 6.38 31.07 -3.63
CA SER A 403 6.75 32.40 -3.15
C SER A 403 5.67 33.04 -2.27
N GLN A 404 4.41 32.61 -2.43
CA GLN A 404 3.25 33.14 -1.70
C GLN A 404 2.24 32.04 -1.39
N ARG A 405 1.42 32.20 -0.34
CA ARG A 405 0.37 31.23 0.01
C ARG A 405 -0.65 31.00 -1.13
N GLY A 406 -0.90 31.99 -1.97
CA GLY A 406 -1.76 31.86 -3.15
C GLY A 406 -1.25 30.86 -4.19
N ASP A 407 0.04 30.57 -4.21
CA ASP A 407 0.65 29.61 -5.16
C ASP A 407 0.17 28.18 -4.90
N LEU A 408 -0.18 27.82 -3.65
CA LEU A 408 -0.76 26.51 -3.30
C LEU A 408 -2.16 26.30 -3.91
N VAL A 409 -2.97 27.36 -3.96
CA VAL A 409 -4.30 27.31 -4.61
C VAL A 409 -4.13 27.15 -6.11
N ARG A 410 -3.19 27.90 -6.70
CA ARG A 410 -2.85 27.82 -8.12
C ARG A 410 -2.33 26.42 -8.51
N ALA A 411 -1.51 25.82 -7.66
CA ALA A 411 -1.04 24.44 -7.78
C ALA A 411 -2.20 23.44 -7.87
N GLY A 412 -3.25 23.63 -7.06
CA GLY A 412 -4.49 22.86 -7.15
C GLY A 412 -5.17 22.97 -8.52
N VAL A 413 -5.28 24.19 -9.05
CA VAL A 413 -5.87 24.44 -10.38
C VAL A 413 -5.06 23.78 -11.49
N TYR A 414 -3.73 23.92 -11.50
CA TYR A 414 -2.88 23.26 -12.49
C TYR A 414 -2.98 21.73 -12.44
N THR A 415 -3.05 21.19 -11.23
CA THR A 415 -3.26 19.75 -11.02
C THR A 415 -4.64 19.30 -11.53
N SER A 416 -5.69 20.09 -11.28
CA SER A 416 -7.03 19.82 -11.81
C SER A 416 -7.05 19.77 -13.33
N VAL A 417 -6.42 20.75 -14.01
CA VAL A 417 -6.34 20.78 -15.48
C VAL A 417 -5.58 19.56 -16.01
N ALA A 418 -4.44 19.22 -15.39
CA ALA A 418 -3.66 18.04 -15.77
C ALA A 418 -4.45 16.74 -15.59
N ASN A 419 -5.20 16.60 -14.49
CA ASN A 419 -6.05 15.45 -14.24
C ASN A 419 -7.22 15.35 -15.23
N VAL A 420 -7.91 16.47 -15.51
CA VAL A 420 -9.00 16.50 -16.51
C VAL A 420 -8.48 16.01 -17.86
N ALA A 421 -7.34 16.54 -18.32
CA ALA A 421 -6.72 16.12 -19.57
C ALA A 421 -6.32 14.63 -19.54
N ALA A 422 -5.68 14.18 -18.45
CA ALA A 422 -5.24 12.79 -18.30
C ALA A 422 -6.42 11.80 -18.29
N ILE A 423 -7.48 12.08 -17.54
CA ILE A 423 -8.69 11.23 -17.48
C ILE A 423 -9.35 11.19 -18.86
N PHE A 424 -9.45 12.33 -19.54
CA PHE A 424 -10.02 12.41 -20.88
C PHE A 424 -9.23 11.55 -21.88
N THR A 425 -7.90 11.70 -21.91
CA THR A 425 -7.02 10.92 -22.80
C THR A 425 -7.07 9.42 -22.49
N VAL A 426 -6.95 9.04 -21.22
CA VAL A 426 -7.00 7.63 -20.81
C VAL A 426 -8.38 7.02 -21.06
N GLY A 427 -9.45 7.80 -20.90
CA GLY A 427 -10.81 7.39 -21.23
C GLY A 427 -11.00 7.10 -22.72
N LEU A 428 -10.42 7.93 -23.60
CA LEU A 428 -10.46 7.74 -25.05
C LEU A 428 -9.73 6.45 -25.46
N VAL A 429 -8.55 6.20 -24.90
CA VAL A 429 -7.77 4.98 -25.17
C VAL A 429 -8.53 3.72 -24.78
N ASN A 430 -9.30 3.79 -23.68
CA ASN A 430 -10.11 2.65 -23.20
C ASN A 430 -11.51 2.56 -23.84
N GLY A 431 -11.84 3.42 -24.81
CA GLY A 431 -13.13 3.39 -25.49
C GLY A 431 -14.34 3.71 -24.61
N ALA A 432 -14.17 4.55 -23.57
CA ALA A 432 -15.27 4.88 -22.65
C ALA A 432 -16.36 5.73 -23.35
N PRO A 433 -17.65 5.55 -22.98
CA PRO A 433 -18.74 6.36 -23.52
C PRO A 433 -18.51 7.86 -23.31
N PHE A 434 -18.76 8.67 -24.34
CA PHE A 434 -18.41 10.09 -24.34
C PHE A 434 -19.05 10.89 -23.18
N GLY A 435 -20.30 10.57 -22.80
CA GLY A 435 -20.98 11.20 -21.67
C GLY A 435 -20.35 10.87 -20.30
N LEU A 436 -19.95 9.61 -20.09
CA LEU A 436 -19.24 9.19 -18.88
C LEU A 436 -17.84 9.81 -18.83
N LEU A 437 -17.18 9.90 -19.99
CA LEU A 437 -15.84 10.45 -20.14
C LEU A 437 -15.80 11.96 -19.80
N ILE A 438 -16.73 12.76 -20.33
CA ILE A 438 -16.82 14.19 -19.98
C ILE A 438 -17.14 14.38 -18.49
N SER A 439 -18.17 13.67 -17.99
CA SER A 439 -18.60 13.84 -16.60
C SER A 439 -17.49 13.44 -15.62
N SER A 440 -16.87 12.28 -15.80
CA SER A 440 -15.76 11.82 -14.94
C SER A 440 -14.52 12.72 -15.04
N SER A 441 -14.13 13.16 -16.23
CA SER A 441 -12.95 14.02 -16.42
C SER A 441 -13.10 15.34 -15.67
N PHE A 442 -14.23 16.04 -15.85
CA PHE A 442 -14.46 17.32 -15.19
C PHE A 442 -14.70 17.15 -13.68
N SER A 443 -15.60 16.26 -13.27
CA SER A 443 -15.95 16.13 -11.86
C SER A 443 -14.79 15.57 -11.02
N LEU A 444 -14.26 14.40 -11.38
CA LEU A 444 -13.25 13.70 -10.58
C LEU A 444 -11.86 14.31 -10.75
N GLY A 445 -11.54 14.81 -11.95
CA GLY A 445 -10.27 15.50 -12.20
C GLY A 445 -10.14 16.80 -11.42
N ILE A 446 -11.19 17.64 -11.45
CA ILE A 446 -11.23 18.88 -10.66
C ILE A 446 -11.27 18.58 -9.16
N ALA A 447 -12.08 17.60 -8.73
CA ALA A 447 -12.14 17.20 -7.33
C ALA A 447 -10.77 16.72 -6.82
N SER A 448 -10.04 15.91 -7.60
CA SER A 448 -8.70 15.43 -7.23
C SER A 448 -7.69 16.58 -7.03
N GLY A 449 -7.66 17.55 -7.95
CA GLY A 449 -6.72 18.68 -7.84
C GLY A 449 -7.05 19.63 -6.69
N ILE A 450 -8.33 19.95 -6.48
CA ILE A 450 -8.79 20.77 -5.35
C ILE A 450 -8.51 20.04 -4.03
N LEU A 451 -8.89 18.77 -3.92
CA LEU A 451 -8.65 17.96 -2.74
C LEU A 451 -7.15 17.86 -2.43
N SER A 452 -6.31 17.74 -3.47
CA SER A 452 -4.85 17.72 -3.31
C SER A 452 -4.32 19.02 -2.70
N SER A 453 -4.80 20.17 -3.16
CA SER A 453 -4.43 21.48 -2.61
C SER A 453 -4.93 21.67 -1.18
N ILE A 454 -6.17 21.26 -0.88
CA ILE A 454 -6.74 21.32 0.47
C ILE A 454 -5.93 20.45 1.44
N LEU A 455 -5.64 19.20 1.07
CA LEU A 455 -4.86 18.29 1.91
C LEU A 455 -3.43 18.80 2.11
N THR A 456 -2.80 19.33 1.06
CA THR A 456 -1.46 19.91 1.16
C THR A 456 -1.47 21.09 2.12
N ASN A 457 -2.36 22.08 1.90
CA ASN A 457 -2.44 23.27 2.73
C ASN A 457 -2.84 22.95 4.19
N GLY A 458 -3.73 21.98 4.39
CA GLY A 458 -4.17 21.54 5.70
C GLY A 458 -3.11 20.76 6.48
N ALA A 459 -2.37 19.86 5.82
CA ALA A 459 -1.36 19.02 6.48
C ALA A 459 -0.05 19.76 6.74
N LEU A 460 0.32 20.70 5.87
CA LEU A 460 1.64 21.33 5.86
C LEU A 460 2.02 21.98 7.22
N PRO A 461 1.18 22.80 7.89
CA PRO A 461 1.56 23.41 9.17
C PRO A 461 1.81 22.39 10.30
N PHE A 462 1.07 21.28 10.31
CA PHE A 462 1.25 20.21 11.31
C PHE A 462 2.55 19.45 11.08
N LEU A 463 2.88 19.17 9.82
CA LEU A 463 4.13 18.50 9.46
C LEU A 463 5.35 19.40 9.74
N GLU A 464 5.29 20.67 9.37
CA GLU A 464 6.36 21.64 9.64
C GLU A 464 6.67 21.78 11.12
N SER A 465 5.63 21.96 11.96
CA SER A 465 5.79 22.12 13.40
C SER A 465 6.27 20.86 14.11
N THR A 466 5.77 19.68 13.68
CA THR A 466 6.17 18.38 14.25
C THR A 466 7.63 18.05 13.94
N PHE A 467 8.07 18.34 12.72
CA PHE A 467 9.42 18.02 12.25
C PHE A 467 10.42 19.19 12.31
N ARG A 468 9.99 20.38 12.76
CA ARG A 468 10.79 21.63 12.84
C ARG A 468 11.47 22.01 11.52
N LEU A 469 10.76 21.80 10.41
CA LEU A 469 11.29 22.03 9.07
C LEU A 469 11.19 23.50 8.67
N THR A 470 12.22 23.97 7.97
CA THR A 470 12.30 25.32 7.42
C THR A 470 11.68 25.33 6.02
N SER A 471 10.35 25.36 5.93
CA SER A 471 9.67 25.43 4.64
C SER A 471 9.51 26.89 4.16
N PRO A 472 9.33 27.12 2.85
CA PRO A 472 8.98 28.45 2.34
C PRO A 472 7.71 29.04 2.96
N VAL A 473 6.69 28.21 3.21
CA VAL A 473 5.41 28.68 3.78
C VAL A 473 5.59 29.12 5.23
N ARG A 474 6.38 28.39 6.00
CA ARG A 474 6.71 28.74 7.39
C ARG A 474 7.53 30.01 7.45
N LEU A 475 8.53 30.15 6.57
CA LEU A 475 9.34 31.36 6.47
C LEU A 475 8.49 32.60 6.14
N LEU A 476 7.54 32.48 5.21
CA LEU A 476 6.62 33.58 4.90
C LEU A 476 5.75 33.98 6.10
N GLU A 477 5.28 33.03 6.90
CA GLU A 477 4.55 33.34 8.14
C GLU A 477 5.42 34.08 9.16
N LEU A 478 6.67 33.64 9.34
CA LEU A 478 7.63 34.25 10.24
C LEU A 478 8.08 35.63 9.76
N SER A 479 8.05 35.88 8.45
CA SER A 479 8.38 37.21 7.89
C SER A 479 7.36 38.30 8.24
N HIS A 480 6.16 37.92 8.69
CA HIS A 480 5.10 38.88 8.97
C HIS A 480 5.36 39.66 10.28
N PRO A 481 5.32 41.01 10.28
CA PRO A 481 5.65 41.83 11.47
C PRO A 481 4.76 41.59 12.70
N SER A 482 3.59 40.98 12.52
CA SER A 482 2.70 40.60 13.62
C SER A 482 3.18 39.37 14.40
N ASN A 483 4.22 38.67 13.94
CA ASN A 483 4.80 37.56 14.67
C ASN A 483 5.31 38.04 16.04
N VAL A 484 5.09 37.25 17.10
CA VAL A 484 5.36 37.66 18.49
C VAL A 484 6.76 38.23 18.67
N LEU A 485 7.79 37.54 18.16
CA LEU A 485 9.18 37.96 18.34
C LEU A 485 9.55 39.19 17.50
N LEU A 486 9.09 39.28 16.25
CA LEU A 486 9.34 40.47 15.42
C LEU A 486 8.60 41.69 15.96
N LYS A 487 7.38 41.51 16.47
CA LYS A 487 6.62 42.57 17.13
C LYS A 487 7.37 43.07 18.36
N ARG A 488 7.90 42.16 19.18
CA ARG A 488 8.74 42.52 20.34
C ARG A 488 10.01 43.23 19.92
N LEU A 489 10.71 42.76 18.89
CA LEU A 489 11.91 43.42 18.35
C LEU A 489 11.57 44.86 17.91
N LEU A 490 10.47 45.03 17.17
CA LEU A 490 9.99 46.34 16.71
C LEU A 490 9.65 47.29 17.87
N THR A 491 9.08 46.79 18.98
CA THR A 491 8.64 47.64 20.10
C THR A 491 9.70 47.86 21.18
N GLU A 492 10.50 46.84 21.49
CA GLU A 492 11.48 46.85 22.59
C GLU A 492 12.89 47.25 22.11
N ALA A 493 13.24 46.99 20.83
CA ALA A 493 14.54 47.29 20.23
C ALA A 493 14.38 47.81 18.78
N PRO A 494 13.73 48.96 18.56
CA PRO A 494 13.34 49.44 17.23
C PRO A 494 14.53 49.70 16.30
N GLY A 495 15.68 50.13 16.83
CA GLY A 495 16.90 50.33 16.05
C GLY A 495 17.44 49.03 15.49
N THR A 496 17.47 47.99 16.32
CA THR A 496 17.82 46.62 15.92
C THR A 496 16.82 46.05 14.91
N TYR A 497 15.52 46.33 15.06
CA TYR A 497 14.51 45.94 14.04
C TYR A 497 14.82 46.57 12.68
N HIS A 498 15.06 47.88 12.63
CA HIS A 498 15.39 48.58 11.38
C HIS A 498 16.68 48.07 10.74
N HIS A 499 17.71 47.82 11.55
CA HIS A 499 18.94 47.13 11.14
C HIS A 499 18.65 45.79 10.48
N SER A 500 17.90 44.92 11.17
CA SER A 500 17.58 43.56 10.72
C SER A 500 16.84 43.54 9.37
N ILE A 501 15.94 44.52 9.12
CA ILE A 501 15.26 44.64 7.82
C ILE A 501 16.24 45.01 6.69
N ILE A 502 17.19 45.92 6.93
CA ILE A 502 18.19 46.32 5.94
C ILE A 502 19.15 45.16 5.64
N VAL A 503 19.65 44.49 6.68
CA VAL A 503 20.45 43.26 6.56
C VAL A 503 19.69 42.22 5.75
N GLY A 504 18.40 42.02 6.01
CA GLY A 504 17.56 41.10 5.25
C GLY A 504 17.49 41.43 3.76
N ASN A 505 17.33 42.70 3.39
CA ASN A 505 17.29 43.13 1.98
C ASN A 505 18.62 42.90 1.26
N LEU A 506 19.74 43.19 1.93
CA LEU A 506 21.09 42.94 1.40
C LEU A 506 21.30 41.45 1.17
N ALA A 507 21.06 40.69 2.23
CA ALA A 507 21.33 39.27 2.28
C ALA A 507 20.43 38.50 1.29
N GLU A 508 19.15 38.87 1.16
CA GLU A 508 18.21 38.30 0.17
C GLU A 508 18.73 38.49 -1.27
N SER A 509 19.13 39.72 -1.61
CA SER A 509 19.64 40.07 -2.94
C SER A 509 20.91 39.29 -3.28
N ALA A 510 21.84 39.17 -2.32
CA ALA A 510 23.07 38.42 -2.48
C ALA A 510 22.81 36.91 -2.60
N ALA A 511 21.96 36.33 -1.73
CA ALA A 511 21.60 34.92 -1.75
C ALA A 511 20.96 34.51 -3.08
N GLY A 512 20.01 35.32 -3.60
CA GLY A 512 19.41 35.09 -4.90
C GLY A 512 20.42 35.11 -6.05
N ALA A 513 21.43 35.98 -5.98
CA ALA A 513 22.46 36.11 -7.02
C ALA A 513 23.46 34.93 -7.03
N VAL A 514 23.70 34.29 -5.88
CA VAL A 514 24.60 33.12 -5.76
C VAL A 514 23.87 31.77 -5.74
N GLY A 515 22.55 31.77 -5.96
CA GLY A 515 21.73 30.56 -6.00
C GLY A 515 21.49 29.92 -4.63
N GLY A 516 21.57 30.68 -3.53
CA GLY A 516 21.19 30.25 -2.18
C GLY A 516 19.70 30.46 -1.90
N ASP A 517 19.23 30.02 -0.73
CA ASP A 517 17.83 30.22 -0.31
C ASP A 517 17.61 31.67 0.15
N SER A 518 17.14 32.51 -0.77
CA SER A 518 16.92 33.94 -0.53
C SER A 518 15.86 34.21 0.53
N LEU A 519 14.83 33.37 0.62
CA LEU A 519 13.74 33.54 1.57
C LEU A 519 14.21 33.18 2.99
N LEU A 520 14.97 32.09 3.13
CA LEU A 520 15.60 31.72 4.40
C LEU A 520 16.52 32.84 4.89
N VAL A 521 17.36 33.36 4.00
CA VAL A 521 18.31 34.43 4.35
C VAL A 521 17.59 35.70 4.79
N ARG A 522 16.57 36.14 4.04
CA ARG A 522 15.77 37.32 4.42
C ARG A 522 15.15 37.16 5.81
N VAL A 523 14.48 36.04 6.04
CA VAL A 523 13.75 35.82 7.30
C VAL A 523 14.74 35.55 8.42
N GLY A 524 15.80 34.78 8.19
CA GLY A 524 16.88 34.58 9.15
C GLY A 524 17.50 35.90 9.61
N ALA A 525 17.74 36.84 8.69
CA ALA A 525 18.20 38.18 9.01
C ALA A 525 17.19 38.99 9.84
N TYR A 526 15.88 38.80 9.69
CA TYR A 526 14.91 39.48 10.58
C TYR A 526 15.02 39.03 12.03
N TYR A 527 15.50 37.81 12.26
CA TYR A 527 15.59 37.20 13.58
C TYR A 527 17.02 37.13 14.15
N HIS A 528 18.07 37.37 13.36
CA HIS A 528 19.47 37.13 13.77
C HIS A 528 19.83 37.80 15.11
N ASP A 529 19.25 38.97 15.35
CA ASP A 529 19.55 39.84 16.48
C ASP A 529 18.49 39.84 17.60
N ILE A 530 17.53 38.89 17.60
CA ILE A 530 16.43 38.90 18.59
C ILE A 530 16.89 38.81 20.04
N GLY A 531 18.10 38.30 20.31
CA GLY A 531 18.65 38.27 21.66
C GLY A 531 18.90 39.66 22.24
N LYS A 532 19.08 40.69 21.41
CA LYS A 532 19.24 42.09 21.84
C LYS A 532 18.01 42.61 22.59
N ILE A 533 16.84 41.98 22.41
CA ILE A 533 15.60 42.27 23.16
C ILE A 533 15.83 42.14 24.68
N LYS A 534 16.70 41.23 25.16
CA LYS A 534 16.94 41.10 26.60
C LYS A 534 17.56 42.36 27.22
N ARG A 535 18.39 43.08 26.46
CA ARG A 535 19.17 44.24 26.97
C ARG A 535 19.32 45.35 25.89
N PRO A 536 18.22 45.94 25.37
CA PRO A 536 18.28 46.80 24.18
C PRO A 536 19.20 48.01 24.34
N TYR A 537 19.23 48.59 25.55
CA TYR A 537 19.99 49.79 25.88
C TYR A 537 21.52 49.64 25.71
N PHE A 538 22.05 48.42 25.74
CA PHE A 538 23.49 48.16 25.52
C PHE A 538 23.89 48.15 24.04
N PHE A 539 22.94 48.19 23.11
CA PHE A 539 23.23 48.18 21.67
C PHE A 539 23.04 49.58 21.08
N ILE A 540 24.09 50.10 20.42
CA ILE A 540 24.20 51.50 19.99
C ILE A 540 23.04 51.94 19.09
N GLU A 541 22.54 51.04 18.25
CA GLU A 541 21.43 51.31 17.34
C GLU A 541 20.11 51.62 18.07
N ASN A 542 19.96 51.21 19.35
CA ASN A 542 18.78 51.48 20.17
C ASN A 542 18.97 52.65 21.15
N GLN A 543 20.16 53.27 21.19
CA GLN A 543 20.44 54.37 22.11
C GLN A 543 19.88 55.68 21.54
N MET A 544 18.75 56.14 22.09
CA MET A 544 18.14 57.43 21.71
C MET A 544 18.64 58.54 22.65
N ALA A 545 19.72 59.22 22.25
CA ALA A 545 20.24 60.45 22.90
C ALA A 545 20.64 60.34 24.39
N CYS A 546 21.02 59.14 24.87
CA CYS A 546 21.53 58.91 26.22
C CYS A 546 23.04 58.61 26.22
N ASP A 547 23.71 58.77 27.37
CA ASP A 547 25.08 58.31 27.59
C ASP A 547 25.22 56.82 27.28
N ASN A 548 26.28 56.44 26.55
CA ASN A 548 26.57 55.05 26.24
C ASN A 548 26.93 54.27 27.55
N PRO A 549 26.17 53.22 27.95
CA PRO A 549 26.45 52.46 29.16
C PRO A 549 27.85 51.82 29.17
N HIS A 550 28.42 51.55 27.99
CA HIS A 550 29.75 50.98 27.83
C HIS A 550 30.90 51.90 28.26
N ASP A 551 30.63 53.19 28.49
CA ASP A 551 31.63 54.13 29.01
C ASP A 551 31.83 53.98 30.53
N LYS A 552 30.88 53.35 31.22
CA LYS A 552 30.85 53.22 32.69
C LYS A 552 31.22 51.81 33.18
N ILE A 553 31.61 50.91 32.28
CA ILE A 553 31.92 49.50 32.60
C ILE A 553 33.23 49.04 31.94
N ALA A 554 33.81 47.96 32.47
CA ALA A 554 35.04 47.37 31.93
C ALA A 554 34.84 46.82 30.50
N PRO A 555 35.88 46.84 29.64
CA PRO A 555 35.80 46.28 28.29
C PRO A 555 35.44 44.79 28.24
N SER A 556 35.93 43.98 29.20
CA SER A 556 35.58 42.56 29.33
C SER A 556 34.08 42.36 29.60
N LEU A 557 33.51 43.14 30.53
CA LEU A 557 32.07 43.10 30.83
C LEU A 557 31.22 43.58 29.63
N SER A 558 31.68 44.62 28.94
CA SER A 558 31.03 45.09 27.70
C SER A 558 30.97 43.98 26.65
N THR A 559 32.09 43.27 26.47
CA THR A 559 32.19 42.17 25.52
C THR A 559 31.27 41.03 25.90
N LEU A 560 31.24 40.63 27.17
CA LEU A 560 30.32 39.59 27.65
C LEU A 560 28.84 39.94 27.41
N ILE A 561 28.44 41.19 27.67
CA ILE A 561 27.06 41.66 27.44
C ILE A 561 26.71 41.62 25.96
N LEU A 562 27.63 42.07 25.11
CA LEU A 562 27.41 42.09 23.66
C LEU A 562 27.39 40.68 23.10
N THR A 563 28.35 39.81 23.41
CA THR A 563 28.40 38.46 22.83
C THR A 563 27.28 37.55 23.34
N SER A 564 26.68 37.83 24.51
CA SER A 564 25.58 37.02 25.04
C SER A 564 24.31 37.08 24.19
N HIS A 565 24.12 38.10 23.34
CA HIS A 565 22.90 38.23 22.53
C HIS A 565 22.70 37.03 21.60
N VAL A 566 23.77 36.38 21.16
CA VAL A 566 23.69 35.17 20.34
C VAL A 566 23.05 34.03 21.13
N LYS A 567 23.58 33.73 22.32
CA LYS A 567 23.05 32.68 23.23
C LYS A 567 21.61 33.00 23.66
N ASP A 568 21.34 34.25 24.02
CA ASP A 568 20.02 34.74 24.39
C ASP A 568 19.00 34.63 23.23
N GLY A 569 19.45 34.89 22.00
CA GLY A 569 18.65 34.75 20.79
C GLY A 569 18.32 33.31 20.46
N VAL A 570 19.30 32.40 20.57
CA VAL A 570 19.09 30.95 20.37
C VAL A 570 18.11 30.38 21.38
N GLU A 571 18.21 30.79 22.66
CA GLU A 571 17.26 30.39 23.71
C GLU A 571 15.84 30.86 23.36
N MET A 572 15.68 32.15 23.04
CA MET A 572 14.39 32.73 22.67
C MET A 572 13.78 32.07 21.41
N ALA A 573 14.62 31.76 20.41
CA ALA A 573 14.20 31.07 19.20
C ALA A 573 13.71 29.64 19.48
N LYS A 574 14.39 28.90 20.37
CA LYS A 574 14.00 27.55 20.79
C LYS A 574 12.69 27.55 21.56
N GLU A 575 12.50 28.50 22.49
CA GLU A 575 11.25 28.68 23.24
C GLU A 575 10.04 28.90 22.31
N HIS A 576 10.24 29.72 21.27
CA HIS A 576 9.21 30.05 20.29
C HIS A 576 9.12 29.07 19.12
N ARG A 577 9.87 27.95 19.19
CA ARG A 577 9.89 26.87 18.18
C ARG A 577 10.16 27.39 16.77
N LEU A 578 11.13 28.30 16.62
CA LEU A 578 11.59 28.71 15.31
C LEU A 578 12.22 27.51 14.56
N PRO A 579 12.13 27.48 13.21
CA PRO A 579 12.79 26.46 12.39
C PRO A 579 14.31 26.43 12.62
N GLN A 580 14.91 25.25 12.47
CA GLN A 580 16.33 25.06 12.74
C GLN A 580 17.22 25.99 11.89
N GLY A 581 16.88 26.21 10.62
CA GLY A 581 17.67 27.11 9.76
C GLY A 581 17.72 28.57 10.24
N ILE A 582 16.69 29.06 10.94
CA ILE A 582 16.73 30.39 11.56
C ILE A 582 17.57 30.36 12.83
N ILE A 583 17.43 29.31 13.66
CA ILE A 583 18.23 29.13 14.87
C ILE A 583 19.72 29.09 14.52
N ASP A 584 20.08 28.38 13.45
CA ASP A 584 21.45 28.26 12.96
C ASP A 584 22.00 29.64 12.52
N ILE A 585 21.20 30.45 11.81
CA ILE A 585 21.60 31.82 11.44
C ILE A 585 21.81 32.69 12.69
N ILE A 586 20.90 32.62 13.66
CA ILE A 586 21.05 33.36 14.93
C ILE A 586 22.35 32.93 15.64
N GLU A 587 22.64 31.63 15.71
CA GLU A 587 23.83 31.11 16.38
C GLU A 587 25.14 31.47 15.67
N GLN A 588 25.13 31.49 14.33
CA GLN A 588 26.34 31.54 13.48
C GLN A 588 26.64 32.93 12.89
N HIS A 589 25.72 33.91 12.92
CA HIS A 589 25.90 35.17 12.18
C HIS A 589 27.12 36.00 12.61
N HIS A 590 27.68 35.79 13.81
CA HIS A 590 28.98 36.35 14.21
C HIS A 590 30.14 35.35 14.18
N GLY A 591 29.87 34.06 14.04
CA GLY A 591 30.90 33.02 14.07
C GLY A 591 31.77 33.13 15.31
N SER A 592 33.09 33.09 15.13
CA SER A 592 34.07 33.34 16.20
C SER A 592 34.74 34.71 16.10
N SER A 593 34.06 35.70 15.50
CA SER A 593 34.64 37.02 15.22
C SER A 593 35.15 37.72 16.49
N LEU A 594 36.15 38.59 16.35
CA LEU A 594 36.66 39.41 17.45
C LEU A 594 35.78 40.65 17.70
N ALA A 595 35.43 40.92 18.96
CA ALA A 595 34.84 42.18 19.40
C ALA A 595 35.90 43.30 19.46
N GLY A 596 36.39 43.68 18.28
CA GLY A 596 37.64 44.47 18.12
C GLY A 596 37.69 45.79 18.89
N TYR A 597 36.58 46.54 18.98
CA TYR A 597 36.57 47.82 19.71
C TYR A 597 36.92 47.66 21.20
N PHE A 598 36.31 46.69 21.88
CA PHE A 598 36.55 46.46 23.31
C PHE A 598 37.87 45.74 23.56
N TYR A 599 38.32 44.89 22.63
CA TYR A 599 39.66 44.31 22.67
C TYR A 599 40.74 45.40 22.62
N HIS A 600 40.66 46.34 21.66
CA HIS A 600 41.60 47.46 21.60
C HIS A 600 41.49 48.39 22.82
N LYS A 601 40.27 48.69 23.28
CA LYS A 601 40.05 49.46 24.52
C LYS A 601 40.64 48.75 25.75
N ALA A 602 40.68 47.42 25.78
CA ALA A 602 41.33 46.66 26.85
C ALA A 602 42.86 46.76 26.78
N LEU A 603 43.42 46.65 25.57
CA LEU A 603 44.86 46.84 25.33
C LEU A 603 45.35 48.23 25.72
N GLU A 604 44.52 49.27 25.51
CA GLU A 604 44.83 50.65 25.90
C GLU A 604 44.73 50.91 27.41
N ASN A 605 43.93 50.12 28.15
CA ASN A 605 43.62 50.33 29.57
C ASN A 605 44.42 49.43 30.55
N GLY A 606 45.29 48.51 30.08
CA GLY A 606 46.04 47.59 30.93
C GLY A 606 47.43 47.21 30.38
N CYS A 607 48.29 46.65 31.24
CA CYS A 607 49.56 46.05 30.80
C CYS A 607 49.26 44.92 29.80
N THR A 608 49.78 45.06 28.58
CA THR A 608 49.52 44.23 27.39
C THR A 608 49.74 42.72 27.57
N GLU A 609 50.35 42.27 28.67
CA GLU A 609 50.68 40.87 28.94
C GLU A 609 49.49 39.99 29.38
N ASN A 610 48.32 40.56 29.75
CA ASN A 610 47.18 39.81 30.31
C ASN A 610 45.87 39.86 29.50
N VAL A 611 45.87 40.37 28.26
CA VAL A 611 44.65 40.47 27.43
C VAL A 611 44.68 39.42 26.32
N ALA A 612 44.06 38.27 26.57
CA ALA A 612 43.89 37.21 25.59
C ALA A 612 42.83 37.59 24.54
N GLU A 613 43.08 37.32 23.26
CA GLU A 613 42.13 37.64 22.18
C GLU A 613 40.87 36.77 22.26
N GLU A 614 41.04 35.55 22.76
CA GLU A 614 40.00 34.54 22.97
C GLU A 614 38.89 35.04 23.89
N ASP A 615 39.22 35.84 24.91
CA ASP A 615 38.26 36.42 25.85
C ASP A 615 37.33 37.47 25.21
N TYR A 616 37.69 37.94 24.01
CA TYR A 616 36.96 38.96 23.26
C TYR A 616 36.32 38.43 21.98
N ARG A 617 36.39 37.12 21.73
CA ARG A 617 35.76 36.47 20.58
C ARG A 617 34.38 35.92 20.93
N TYR A 618 33.52 35.81 19.92
CA TYR A 618 32.25 35.10 20.07
C TYR A 618 32.50 33.59 20.28
N GLU A 619 31.81 33.00 21.25
CA GLU A 619 31.80 31.55 21.49
C GLU A 619 30.72 30.86 20.65
N SER A 620 30.78 31.08 19.33
CA SER A 620 29.80 30.55 18.38
C SER A 620 30.49 29.78 17.25
N PRO A 621 29.83 28.74 16.71
CA PRO A 621 30.34 28.03 15.53
C PRO A 621 30.43 28.97 14.33
N LYS A 622 31.44 28.78 13.47
CA LYS A 622 31.53 29.48 12.18
C LYS A 622 30.30 29.13 11.31
N PRO A 623 29.91 29.98 10.36
CA PRO A 623 28.91 29.67 9.36
C PRO A 623 29.14 28.31 8.70
N GLN A 624 28.14 27.43 8.79
CA GLN A 624 28.17 26.11 8.17
C GLN A 624 27.50 26.10 6.78
N THR A 625 26.76 27.16 6.45
CA THR A 625 25.98 27.29 5.20
C THR A 625 26.30 28.60 4.49
N LYS A 626 26.02 28.66 3.18
CA LYS A 626 26.17 29.91 2.41
C LYS A 626 25.25 30.98 2.97
N GLU A 627 24.04 30.60 3.36
CA GLU A 627 23.00 31.45 3.88
C GLU A 627 23.45 32.15 5.18
N ALA A 628 23.98 31.40 6.15
CA ALA A 628 24.50 31.97 7.40
C ALA A 628 25.71 32.89 7.15
N ALA A 629 26.60 32.53 6.24
CA ALA A 629 27.74 33.35 5.87
C ALA A 629 27.32 34.67 5.18
N ILE A 630 26.31 34.63 4.31
CA ILE A 630 25.77 35.84 3.67
C ILE A 630 25.16 36.78 4.71
N VAL A 631 24.41 36.26 5.70
CA VAL A 631 23.86 37.07 6.80
C VAL A 631 24.98 37.70 7.62
N MET A 632 26.03 36.94 7.96
CA MET A 632 27.21 37.46 8.67
C MET A 632 27.86 38.65 7.93
N ILE A 633 28.07 38.51 6.62
CA ILE A 633 28.73 39.55 5.84
C ILE A 633 27.77 40.75 5.68
N ALA A 634 26.48 40.52 5.44
CA ALA A 634 25.47 41.57 5.32
C ALA A 634 25.37 42.41 6.60
N ASP A 635 25.34 41.76 7.78
CA ASP A 635 25.35 42.42 9.09
C ASP A 635 26.59 43.30 9.28
N SER A 636 27.78 42.74 8.99
CA SER A 636 29.04 43.47 9.09
C SER A 636 29.11 44.67 8.12
N VAL A 637 28.59 44.50 6.90
CA VAL A 637 28.57 45.54 5.87
C VAL A 637 27.58 46.65 6.20
N GLU A 638 26.38 46.32 6.70
CA GLU A 638 25.39 47.30 7.14
C GLU A 638 25.97 48.19 8.23
N ALA A 639 26.49 47.57 9.30
CA ALA A 639 27.05 48.30 10.43
C ALA A 639 28.23 49.20 10.00
N ALA A 640 29.10 48.69 9.13
CA ALA A 640 30.23 49.47 8.62
C ALA A 640 29.78 50.64 7.74
N VAL A 641 28.86 50.42 6.78
CA VAL A 641 28.37 51.47 5.89
C VAL A 641 27.59 52.53 6.65
N ARG A 642 26.78 52.16 7.65
CA ARG A 642 26.04 53.09 8.51
C ARG A 642 26.95 54.07 9.26
N SER A 643 28.21 53.67 9.52
CA SER A 643 29.22 54.52 10.17
C SER A 643 29.94 55.50 9.21
N LEU A 644 29.71 55.41 7.89
CA LEU A 644 30.35 56.30 6.92
C LEU A 644 29.78 57.72 7.00
N ARG A 645 30.67 58.71 7.04
CA ARG A 645 30.26 60.13 6.94
C ARG A 645 29.70 60.49 5.55
N ASN A 646 30.31 59.96 4.48
CA ASN A 646 29.92 60.24 3.09
C ASN A 646 29.73 58.94 2.30
N HIS A 647 28.53 58.75 1.75
CA HIS A 647 28.08 57.51 1.09
C HIS A 647 28.34 57.49 -0.43
N THR A 648 29.52 57.92 -0.89
CA THR A 648 29.85 57.86 -2.33
C THR A 648 29.99 56.41 -2.80
N PRO A 649 29.52 56.03 -4.00
CA PRO A 649 29.56 54.64 -4.48
C PRO A 649 30.94 53.96 -4.38
N ALA A 650 32.02 54.65 -4.79
CA ALA A 650 33.37 54.10 -4.75
C ALA A 650 33.87 53.80 -3.31
N ARG A 651 33.53 54.64 -2.33
CA ARG A 651 33.89 54.41 -0.92
C ARG A 651 33.09 53.25 -0.32
N MET A 652 31.82 53.16 -0.69
CA MET A 652 30.95 52.08 -0.27
C MET A 652 31.44 50.74 -0.80
N GLU A 653 31.79 50.65 -2.09
CA GLU A 653 32.40 49.46 -2.68
C GLU A 653 33.70 49.07 -1.97
N GLY A 654 34.60 50.04 -1.75
CA GLY A 654 35.86 49.80 -1.04
C GLY A 654 35.62 49.24 0.37
N LEU A 655 34.62 49.75 1.09
CA LEU A 655 34.28 49.28 2.44
C LEU A 655 33.65 47.89 2.42
N VAL A 656 32.71 47.63 1.51
CA VAL A 656 32.08 46.31 1.33
C VAL A 656 33.14 45.24 1.06
N ARG A 657 34.04 45.49 0.11
CA ARG A 657 35.13 44.57 -0.23
C ARG A 657 36.11 44.38 0.93
N LYS A 658 36.37 45.43 1.71
CA LYS A 658 37.19 45.33 2.92
C LYS A 658 36.53 44.43 3.96
N CYS A 659 35.25 44.63 4.28
CA CYS A 659 34.52 43.79 5.25
C CYS A 659 34.55 42.30 4.87
N ILE A 660 34.32 41.99 3.58
CA ILE A 660 34.41 40.61 3.07
C ILE A 660 35.83 40.04 3.26
N LYS A 661 36.85 40.83 2.91
CA LYS A 661 38.25 40.43 3.05
C LYS A 661 38.65 40.20 4.51
N ASP A 662 38.16 41.04 5.42
CA ASP A 662 38.43 40.90 6.85
C ASP A 662 37.83 39.59 7.40
N LYS A 663 36.59 39.22 7.01
CA LYS A 663 35.99 37.92 7.37
C LYS A 663 36.74 36.72 6.79
N LEU A 664 37.20 36.85 5.55
CA LEU A 664 38.01 35.82 4.89
C LEU A 664 39.35 35.62 5.61
N ASN A 665 40.05 36.70 5.93
CA ASN A 665 41.35 36.64 6.62
C ASN A 665 41.24 36.12 8.07
N ASP A 666 40.11 36.37 8.74
CA ASP A 666 39.80 35.85 10.08
C ASP A 666 39.33 34.38 10.04
N GLY A 667 39.32 33.73 8.87
CA GLY A 667 38.91 32.34 8.71
C GLY A 667 37.42 32.08 8.99
N GLN A 668 36.57 33.11 9.04
CA GLN A 668 35.15 32.95 9.38
C GLN A 668 34.37 32.18 8.30
N LEU A 669 34.92 32.09 7.08
CA LEU A 669 34.26 31.48 5.93
C LEU A 669 34.76 30.05 5.63
N ASP A 670 35.65 29.50 6.44
CA ASP A 670 36.34 28.22 6.19
C ASP A 670 35.43 26.99 6.22
N GLU A 671 34.29 27.09 6.92
CA GLU A 671 33.37 25.98 7.18
C GLU A 671 32.07 26.09 6.35
N CYS A 672 32.03 27.00 5.37
CA CYS A 672 30.90 27.16 4.45
C CYS A 672 31.32 26.97 2.99
N ASN A 673 30.37 26.59 2.14
CA ASN A 673 30.64 26.30 0.73
C ASN A 673 30.69 27.54 -0.19
N LEU A 674 30.99 28.74 0.33
CA LEU A 674 31.12 29.95 -0.50
C LEU A 674 32.42 29.91 -1.32
N THR A 675 32.32 30.20 -2.62
CA THR A 675 33.49 30.31 -3.50
C THR A 675 33.97 31.76 -3.60
N PHE A 676 35.23 31.99 -4.03
CA PHE A 676 35.70 33.36 -4.31
C PHE A 676 34.83 34.09 -5.34
N LYS A 677 34.29 33.37 -6.32
CA LYS A 677 33.33 33.91 -7.29
C LYS A 677 32.04 34.36 -6.60
N ASP A 678 31.53 33.58 -5.66
CA ASP A 678 30.35 33.95 -4.88
C ASP A 678 30.60 35.24 -4.09
N LEU A 679 31.80 35.41 -3.49
CA LEU A 679 32.15 36.62 -2.73
C LEU A 679 32.14 37.89 -3.60
N ASP A 680 32.62 37.83 -4.84
CA ASP A 680 32.56 38.95 -5.77
C ASP A 680 31.11 39.29 -6.16
N ILE A 681 30.28 38.26 -6.39
CA ILE A 681 28.85 38.45 -6.67
C ILE A 681 28.14 39.09 -5.47
N ILE A 682 28.41 38.61 -4.26
CA ILE A 682 27.87 39.16 -3.00
C ILE A 682 28.27 40.63 -2.85
N ALA A 683 29.55 40.97 -3.06
CA ALA A 683 30.04 42.34 -2.97
C ALA A 683 29.27 43.28 -3.92
N ASN A 684 29.10 42.88 -5.18
CA ASN A 684 28.38 43.66 -6.18
C ASN A 684 26.90 43.83 -5.82
N SER A 685 26.23 42.77 -5.34
CA SER A 685 24.84 42.83 -4.88
C SER A 685 24.68 43.79 -3.70
N PHE A 686 25.58 43.74 -2.72
CA PHE A 686 25.54 44.65 -1.58
C PHE A 686 25.76 46.11 -1.98
N VAL A 687 26.72 46.39 -2.87
CA VAL A 687 26.95 47.74 -3.39
C VAL A 687 25.71 48.27 -4.11
N TRP A 688 25.03 47.42 -4.91
CA TRP A 688 23.81 47.80 -5.61
C TRP A 688 22.67 48.15 -4.65
N VAL A 689 22.38 47.28 -3.68
CA VAL A 689 21.33 47.52 -2.67
C VAL A 689 21.64 48.75 -1.81
N MET A 690 22.86 48.86 -1.29
CA MET A 690 23.25 50.00 -0.45
C MET A 690 23.24 51.32 -1.20
N SER A 691 23.67 51.32 -2.47
CA SER A 691 23.57 52.51 -3.31
C SER A 691 22.11 52.94 -3.41
N GLY A 692 21.16 52.02 -3.60
CA GLY A 692 19.73 52.33 -3.61
C GLY A 692 19.22 52.94 -2.30
N ILE A 693 19.65 52.41 -1.16
CA ILE A 693 19.22 52.88 0.18
C ILE A 693 19.75 54.30 0.49
N PHE A 694 21.02 54.57 0.17
CA PHE A 694 21.70 55.81 0.53
C PHE A 694 21.73 56.86 -0.60
N HIS A 695 21.01 56.66 -1.71
CA HIS A 695 20.85 57.71 -2.71
C HIS A 695 20.14 58.92 -2.08
N SER A 696 20.83 60.06 -2.05
CA SER A 696 20.23 61.34 -1.71
C SER A 696 19.09 61.62 -2.68
N ARG A 697 17.84 61.70 -2.20
CA ARG A 697 16.80 62.40 -2.97
C ARG A 697 17.36 63.77 -3.29
N VAL A 698 17.37 64.14 -4.58
CA VAL A 698 17.76 65.49 -5.00
C VAL A 698 16.93 66.47 -4.17
N GLU A 699 17.58 67.21 -3.27
CA GLU A 699 16.94 68.32 -2.57
C GLU A 699 16.54 69.33 -3.65
N TYR A 700 15.24 69.57 -3.78
CA TYR A 700 14.77 70.68 -4.58
C TYR A 700 15.37 71.95 -3.97
N PRO A 701 16.10 72.76 -4.74
CA PRO A 701 16.72 73.96 -4.20
C PRO A 701 15.64 74.82 -3.55
N ASP A 702 15.88 75.19 -2.30
CA ASP A 702 15.04 76.12 -1.57
C ASP A 702 14.97 77.42 -2.37
N MET A 703 13.83 77.64 -3.04
CA MET A 703 13.63 78.76 -3.97
C MET A 703 13.85 80.11 -3.29
N SER A 704 13.78 80.17 -1.96
CA SER A 704 14.09 81.36 -1.16
C SER A 704 15.57 81.76 -1.24
N GLN A 705 16.51 80.80 -1.20
CA GLN A 705 17.95 81.07 -1.26
C GLN A 705 18.43 81.44 -2.67
N GLU A 706 17.80 80.89 -3.71
CA GLU A 706 18.09 81.21 -5.12
C GLU A 706 17.60 82.62 -5.49
N ILE A 707 16.44 83.04 -4.97
CA ILE A 707 15.91 84.41 -5.13
C ILE A 707 16.81 85.44 -4.42
N GLU A 708 17.33 85.10 -3.24
CA GLU A 708 18.23 85.98 -2.47
C GLU A 708 19.61 86.12 -3.14
N ARG A 709 20.14 85.03 -3.72
CA ARG A 709 21.36 85.06 -4.56
C ARG A 709 21.18 85.88 -5.83
N ARG A 710 20.01 85.84 -6.46
CA ARG A 710 19.68 86.66 -7.64
C ARG A 710 19.53 88.15 -7.29
N LYS A 711 18.95 88.50 -6.13
CA LYS A 711 18.88 89.89 -5.65
C LYS A 711 20.27 90.50 -5.39
N LYS A 712 21.21 89.72 -4.83
CA LYS A 712 22.61 90.19 -4.63
C LYS A 712 23.39 90.42 -5.93
N ARG A 713 23.10 89.69 -7.01
CA ARG A 713 23.78 89.87 -8.31
C ARG A 713 23.31 91.07 -9.12
N VAL A 714 22.09 91.58 -8.89
CA VAL A 714 21.54 92.72 -9.64
C VAL A 714 22.01 94.07 -9.06
N GLY A 715 22.41 94.13 -7.79
CA GLY A 715 22.83 95.37 -7.12
C GLY A 715 24.24 95.89 -7.42
N SER A 716 25.08 95.15 -8.16
CA SER A 716 26.53 95.46 -8.29
C SER A 716 26.96 95.94 -9.70
N ARG A 717 26.03 96.30 -10.59
CA ARG A 717 26.34 96.79 -11.95
C ARG A 717 25.64 98.10 -12.26
N LYS A 718 26.10 99.20 -11.68
CA LYS A 718 25.92 100.56 -12.22
C LYS A 718 26.90 101.56 -11.62
N GLN A 719 28.12 101.59 -12.17
CA GLN A 719 28.94 102.81 -12.31
C GLN A 719 30.19 102.48 -13.14
N SER A 720 30.24 102.95 -14.40
CA SER A 720 31.42 103.55 -15.04
C SER A 720 31.13 103.89 -16.51
N ALA A 721 31.28 105.19 -16.83
CA ALA A 721 31.57 105.86 -18.12
C ALA A 721 30.75 105.51 -19.39
N GLY A 722 30.28 106.43 -20.24
CA GLY A 722 30.63 107.83 -20.48
C GLY A 722 31.05 108.04 -21.96
N ARG A 723 30.23 108.79 -22.73
CA ARG A 723 30.51 109.56 -23.98
C ARG A 723 31.17 108.89 -25.20
N SER A 724 30.55 108.98 -26.38
CA SER A 724 30.81 110.03 -27.43
C SER A 724 30.19 109.73 -28.81
N GLY A 725 29.59 110.78 -29.44
CA GLY A 725 29.38 111.03 -30.89
C GLY A 725 28.58 110.02 -31.73
N GLY A 726 27.64 110.36 -32.61
CA GLY A 726 27.47 111.56 -33.43
C GLY A 726 27.56 111.15 -34.90
N GLY A 727 26.43 111.16 -35.63
CA GLY A 727 26.31 110.76 -37.04
C GLY A 727 24.97 110.09 -37.34
#